data_AF-A0AAE0S817-F1
#
_entry.id   AF-A0AAE0S817-F1
#
_cell.length_a   1.000
_cell.length_b   1.000
_cell.length_c   1.000
_cell.angle_alpha   90.00
_cell.angle_beta   90.00
_cell.angle_gamma   90.00
#
_symmetry.space_group_name_H-M   'P 1'
#
loop_
_entity.id
_entity.type
_entity.pdbx_description
1 polymer ?
#
loop_
_entity_poly.entity_id
_entity_poly.type
_entity_poly.pdbx_seq_one_letter_code
_entity_poly.pdbx_strand_id
1 'polypeptide(L)'
;MEKKGDETEQRRAGSGTDPEGCRETVTKFLRQAREGMRLKQQEQQAHADSFSDSDDELLLLGLSEMALDMEKPSTLKGTGFVYDEIFTKHMNLWDLNYPEKPQRISQPYSRCCELGLVDRCIRVGICHCMEDQILLVHNMSMIETLQSTSNLTQDELMEFSKKYDSVYFHPSTYECSLLAAGSTVELMEKILKKQIRNGFALVRPPGHHAMAEEFCGFCYFNNVAIAAKHAVDNLQLKRVLIVDWDVHHGQATQQMFYNDPRVLYFSIHRYEYGVFWPHLRESDYDFIGDGEGKGYNINVPLNKTGMRDYDYLAILQQILMPVAYEFDPDVVIVSSGYDAAVGDEKGEMLITPVAYAHFIHMLSSLAEGRVCVALEGGYCMKSLTEGIALTVRSLLGDPCPILPPMEEPCDSVTESILNVIKMLRPYWKCFQYQGLEMTCPFPGVNEMPPREGIEFITAENKPKEYPLFYNYPQRVEERYSGDRWDKMIDKLISETNLTVPPNRTCLAYDEEMRCHNNTSMVRHPEKPDRITSIFKKHEAFGFLERCLRVESRQADRTELEYVHSSSHVDFLMSLNDKLPMEMRDLEKKHNSVYFCNETYYCASLAVGCTLNVVDTILSGKALNGVAIVRPPGHHAGCDLSMGFCFFNTVAIAARFAQKKYNIKRVLIVDWDIHHGNGTQDMFYNDPSVLFMSLHRYDHGIWYPSSKDGDYNMVGTKGGEGFNVNIPWNEGSMGDAEYIAAFQQIIMPVAYEFAPELVLVSAGFDAAFGDPLGHYEISPVGYAHMTHMLSSLANGKVVLVLEGGYNLVSISNCMAACTSVLLGDPCPHWAYKPPKDSAVNSIQNVIGTQKKYWKSLKFAVGLPDIGGMGAKVKVISDETDAISVQIGTVLKEGDNSQEPKGLTEQRQDYAEVHTSKDMHQLADHFQNITVGGEVDSASNMADSTNTGSSSEGGAAGGRQLKENSSMKLLKKMEAEGVEQMYAVQPLPWCPHLEHVTPVPTKGLNTSDPCEECGNVGENWVCLVCYKVYCGRYVNEHMVIHWETENHPIVLSYADLSVWCYGCDNYVHNDIIQPAKAAAHISKFNEPLPGI
;
A
#
# COMPACT_ATOMS: atom_id res chain seq x y z
N MET A 1 44.10 -66.52 -5.87
CA MET A 1 45.27 -65.88 -6.53
C MET A 1 45.34 -64.47 -5.98
N GLU A 2 46.00 -64.27 -4.83
CA GLU A 2 47.47 -64.07 -4.72
C GLU A 2 47.86 -62.72 -5.31
N LYS A 3 47.95 -61.66 -4.50
CA LYS A 3 49.07 -61.29 -3.59
C LYS A 3 50.40 -61.01 -4.31
N LYS A 4 50.81 -59.74 -4.25
CA LYS A 4 52.10 -59.16 -3.81
C LYS A 4 51.84 -57.64 -3.71
N GLY A 5 52.20 -56.90 -2.66
CA GLY A 5 53.31 -57.06 -1.71
C GLY A 5 54.50 -56.24 -2.20
N ASP A 6 55.17 -55.40 -1.41
CA ASP A 6 55.05 -55.12 0.03
C ASP A 6 55.64 -53.73 0.38
N GLU A 7 55.22 -53.19 1.53
CA GLU A 7 55.99 -52.49 2.60
C GLU A 7 57.06 -51.42 2.24
N THR A 8 57.22 -50.32 2.99
CA THR A 8 57.53 -50.33 4.44
C THR A 8 57.30 -48.97 5.15
N GLU A 9 56.77 -49.03 6.39
CA GLU A 9 57.16 -48.26 7.61
C GLU A 9 57.16 -46.68 7.63
N GLN A 10 56.77 -45.92 8.68
CA GLN A 10 56.79 -46.16 10.14
C GLN A 10 55.69 -45.46 11.00
N ARG A 11 55.22 -46.21 12.00
CA ARG A 11 54.95 -45.87 13.44
C ARG A 11 53.76 -44.99 13.90
N ARG A 12 53.24 -45.41 15.08
CA ARG A 12 52.08 -44.90 15.84
C ARG A 12 52.50 -44.04 17.05
N ALA A 13 51.62 -43.14 17.48
CA ALA A 13 51.25 -42.89 18.89
C ALA A 13 49.89 -42.16 18.92
N GLY A 14 49.14 -42.20 20.02
CA GLY A 14 47.81 -41.54 20.07
C GLY A 14 47.34 -41.15 21.47
N SER A 15 46.28 -40.33 21.47
CA SER A 15 45.40 -39.90 22.57
C SER A 15 44.12 -39.37 21.88
N GLY A 16 42.90 -39.49 22.39
CA GLY A 16 42.46 -39.71 23.77
C GLY A 16 41.70 -38.47 24.24
N THR A 17 40.41 -38.36 23.90
CA THR A 17 39.56 -37.21 24.23
C THR A 17 38.48 -37.57 25.25
N ASP A 18 38.33 -36.71 26.24
CA ASP A 18 37.56 -36.90 27.47
C ASP A 18 36.13 -36.31 27.36
N PRO A 19 35.06 -37.07 27.68
CA PRO A 19 33.68 -36.56 27.64
C PRO A 19 33.30 -35.58 28.76
N GLU A 20 34.03 -35.50 29.89
CA GLU A 20 33.60 -34.68 31.03
C GLU A 20 33.82 -33.18 30.81
N GLY A 21 34.93 -32.79 30.18
CA GLY A 21 35.27 -31.38 29.92
C GLY A 21 34.26 -30.61 29.07
N CYS A 22 33.51 -31.28 28.20
CA CYS A 22 32.52 -30.63 27.33
C CYS A 22 31.26 -30.19 28.11
N ARG A 23 30.91 -30.87 29.20
CA ARG A 23 29.73 -30.52 30.03
C ARG A 23 29.96 -29.30 30.92
N GLU A 24 31.15 -29.13 31.48
CA GLU A 24 31.45 -27.95 32.30
C GLU A 24 31.47 -26.66 31.46
N THR A 25 32.06 -26.69 30.26
CA THR A 25 32.15 -25.49 29.40
C THR A 25 30.77 -24.97 29.01
N VAL A 26 29.85 -25.85 28.57
CA VAL A 26 28.47 -25.46 28.23
C VAL A 26 27.71 -24.95 29.45
N THR A 27 27.86 -25.61 30.61
CA THR A 27 27.18 -25.18 31.85
C THR A 27 27.67 -23.81 32.34
N LYS A 28 28.97 -23.51 32.17
CA LYS A 28 29.56 -22.22 32.51
C LYS A 28 29.07 -21.10 31.58
N PHE A 29 28.98 -21.37 30.28
CA PHE A 29 28.47 -20.43 29.28
C PHE A 29 27.00 -20.07 29.51
N LEU A 30 26.14 -21.07 29.77
CA LEU A 30 24.72 -20.87 30.11
C LEU A 30 24.52 -20.09 31.42
N ARG A 31 25.44 -20.23 32.39
CA ARG A 31 25.40 -19.49 33.65
C ARG A 31 25.78 -18.02 33.48
N GLN A 32 26.83 -17.74 32.69
CA GLN A 32 27.23 -16.38 32.33
C GLN A 32 26.17 -15.67 31.47
N ALA A 33 25.51 -16.38 30.54
CA ALA A 33 24.39 -15.83 29.77
C ALA A 33 23.20 -15.45 30.68
N ARG A 34 22.87 -16.29 31.68
CA ARG A 34 21.82 -15.98 32.68
C ARG A 34 22.17 -14.80 33.58
N GLU A 35 23.44 -14.63 33.97
CA GLU A 35 23.86 -13.44 34.73
C GLU A 35 23.84 -12.17 33.87
N GLY A 36 24.26 -12.24 32.60
CA GLY A 36 24.17 -11.12 31.66
C GLY A 36 22.72 -10.68 31.37
N MET A 37 21.79 -11.63 31.19
CA MET A 37 20.36 -11.32 31.03
C MET A 37 19.77 -10.70 32.30
N ARG A 38 20.13 -11.20 33.48
CA ARG A 38 19.65 -10.67 34.76
C ARG A 38 20.12 -9.23 35.01
N LEU A 39 21.36 -8.90 34.63
CA LEU A 39 21.88 -7.54 34.71
C LEU A 39 21.15 -6.60 33.74
N LYS A 40 20.93 -7.02 32.48
CA LYS A 40 20.17 -6.21 31.51
C LYS A 40 18.70 -5.99 31.92
N GLN A 41 18.03 -6.99 32.48
CA GLN A 41 16.68 -6.82 33.04
C GLN A 41 16.68 -5.86 34.23
N GLN A 42 17.70 -5.88 35.09
CA GLN A 42 17.83 -4.93 36.19
C GLN A 42 18.13 -3.50 35.70
N GLU A 43 18.87 -3.33 34.60
CA GLU A 43 19.09 -2.02 33.95
C GLU A 43 17.80 -1.49 33.29
N GLN A 44 17.06 -2.32 32.56
CA GLN A 44 15.76 -1.96 31.97
C GLN A 44 14.73 -1.58 33.07
N GLN A 45 14.70 -2.34 34.16
CA GLN A 45 13.79 -2.07 35.28
C GLN A 45 14.17 -0.81 36.05
N ALA A 46 15.48 -0.53 36.23
CA ALA A 46 15.94 0.73 36.82
C ALA A 46 15.67 1.96 35.94
N HIS A 47 15.61 1.79 34.61
CA HIS A 47 15.26 2.87 33.67
C HIS A 47 13.75 3.13 33.60
N ALA A 48 12.92 2.14 33.91
CA ALA A 48 11.47 2.32 34.10
C ALA A 48 11.13 3.00 35.45
N ASP A 49 12.00 2.89 36.45
CA ASP A 49 11.82 3.51 37.76
C ASP A 49 12.21 5.01 37.81
N SER A 50 12.77 5.59 36.73
CA SER A 50 13.30 6.98 36.73
C SER A 50 12.37 8.07 36.21
N PHE A 51 11.12 7.76 35.86
CA PHE A 51 10.14 8.77 35.41
C PHE A 51 9.56 9.58 36.58
N SER A 52 9.46 10.89 36.40
CA SER A 52 8.98 11.86 37.37
C SER A 52 7.64 12.48 36.96
N ASP A 53 6.88 13.04 37.91
CA ASP A 53 5.59 13.70 37.63
C ASP A 53 5.69 14.86 36.59
N SER A 54 6.89 15.41 36.36
CA SER A 54 7.14 16.41 35.31
C SER A 54 7.35 15.83 33.90
N ASP A 55 7.68 14.54 33.79
CA ASP A 55 7.79 13.86 32.49
C ASP A 55 6.40 13.54 31.93
N ASP A 56 5.43 13.22 32.79
CA ASP A 56 4.02 13.01 32.41
C ASP A 56 3.39 14.27 31.79
N GLU A 57 3.76 15.48 32.24
CA GLU A 57 3.25 16.75 31.69
C GLU A 57 3.84 17.04 30.30
N LEU A 58 5.11 16.68 30.07
CA LEU A 58 5.75 16.76 28.75
C LEU A 58 5.22 15.67 27.79
N LEU A 59 4.92 14.48 28.32
CA LEU A 59 4.24 13.42 27.59
C LEU A 59 2.82 13.87 27.22
N LEU A 60 2.03 14.42 28.14
CA LEU A 60 0.68 14.95 27.86
C LEU A 60 0.67 16.05 26.79
N LEU A 61 1.68 16.94 26.79
CA LEU A 61 1.85 17.92 25.72
C LEU A 61 2.13 17.23 24.37
N GLY A 62 3.10 16.30 24.30
CA GLY A 62 3.39 15.54 23.09
C GLY A 62 2.23 14.64 22.61
N LEU A 63 1.44 14.08 23.54
CA LEU A 63 0.21 13.33 23.25
C LEU A 63 -0.88 14.22 22.61
N SER A 64 -0.95 15.51 23.02
CA SER A 64 -1.86 16.48 22.43
C SER A 64 -1.40 16.98 21.05
N GLU A 65 -0.09 17.16 20.85
CA GLU A 65 0.48 17.56 19.55
C GLU A 65 0.46 16.42 18.51
N MET A 66 0.39 15.15 18.95
CA MET A 66 0.36 13.96 18.08
C MET A 66 -1.02 13.29 17.94
N ALA A 67 -2.11 14.00 18.27
CA ALA A 67 -3.49 13.51 18.12
C ALA A 67 -3.81 12.17 18.82
N LEU A 68 -3.10 11.85 19.91
CA LEU A 68 -3.35 10.63 20.69
C LEU A 68 -4.60 10.74 21.57
N ASP A 69 -5.02 11.96 21.90
CA ASP A 69 -6.37 12.19 22.42
C ASP A 69 -7.38 12.12 21.27
N MET A 70 -7.76 10.89 20.91
CA MET A 70 -8.86 10.67 19.98
C MET A 70 -10.10 11.43 20.45
N GLU A 71 -10.65 12.29 19.60
CA GLU A 71 -11.99 12.81 19.80
C GLU A 71 -13.02 11.67 19.74
N LYS A 72 -14.18 11.89 20.37
CA LYS A 72 -15.31 10.97 20.23
C LYS A 72 -15.72 10.91 18.75
N PRO A 73 -15.73 9.73 18.10
CA PRO A 73 -15.96 9.63 16.65
C PRO A 73 -17.22 10.37 16.19
N SER A 74 -17.07 11.23 15.17
CA SER A 74 -18.19 11.98 14.63
C SER A 74 -19.12 11.04 13.85
N THR A 75 -20.32 10.79 14.39
CA THR A 75 -21.27 9.88 13.73
C THR A 75 -21.99 10.59 12.59
N LEU A 76 -21.29 10.84 11.48
CA LEU A 76 -21.92 11.19 10.20
C LEU A 76 -22.70 9.97 9.71
N LYS A 77 -24.02 10.14 9.50
CA LYS A 77 -24.94 9.05 9.21
C LYS A 77 -25.66 9.27 7.89
N GLY A 78 -25.92 8.16 7.21
CA GLY A 78 -26.72 8.11 6.00
C GLY A 78 -25.91 8.27 4.72
N THR A 79 -26.34 7.50 3.72
CA THR A 79 -25.85 7.49 2.34
C THR A 79 -26.83 8.29 1.51
N GLY A 80 -26.35 9.31 0.79
CA GLY A 80 -27.16 10.06 -0.16
C GLY A 80 -27.50 9.21 -1.38
N PHE A 81 -28.72 9.33 -1.90
CA PHE A 81 -29.13 8.64 -3.10
C PHE A 81 -29.94 9.57 -4.01
N VAL A 82 -29.43 9.83 -5.21
CA VAL A 82 -30.11 10.61 -6.27
C VAL A 82 -30.77 9.63 -7.24
N TYR A 83 -32.06 9.81 -7.48
CA TYR A 83 -32.79 9.20 -8.59
C TYR A 83 -34.06 10.02 -8.91
N ASP A 84 -34.40 10.10 -10.19
CA ASP A 84 -35.69 10.62 -10.66
C ASP A 84 -36.07 10.01 -12.02
N GLU A 85 -37.37 9.90 -12.30
CA GLU A 85 -37.87 9.34 -13.56
C GLU A 85 -37.54 10.24 -14.77
N ILE A 86 -37.30 11.54 -14.60
CA ILE A 86 -36.99 12.46 -15.71
C ILE A 86 -35.81 11.99 -16.56
N PHE A 87 -34.82 11.37 -15.93
CA PHE A 87 -33.66 10.77 -16.57
C PHE A 87 -34.03 9.70 -17.61
N THR A 88 -35.18 9.00 -17.44
CA THR A 88 -35.66 7.99 -18.40
C THR A 88 -36.18 8.57 -19.72
N LYS A 89 -36.33 9.90 -19.83
CA LYS A 89 -36.77 10.57 -21.07
C LYS A 89 -35.69 10.58 -22.15
N HIS A 90 -34.41 10.56 -21.77
CA HIS A 90 -33.30 10.48 -22.72
C HIS A 90 -33.17 9.04 -23.24
N MET A 91 -33.47 8.86 -24.53
CA MET A 91 -33.47 7.58 -25.23
C MET A 91 -33.21 7.77 -26.73
N ASN A 92 -32.67 6.74 -27.39
CA ASN A 92 -32.47 6.75 -28.84
C ASN A 92 -33.83 6.53 -29.56
N LEU A 93 -34.16 7.40 -30.53
CA LEU A 93 -35.45 7.39 -31.24
C LEU A 93 -35.48 6.51 -32.50
N TRP A 94 -34.32 6.11 -33.01
CA TRP A 94 -34.19 5.32 -34.25
C TRP A 94 -33.60 3.92 -34.03
N ASP A 95 -32.91 3.69 -32.91
CA ASP A 95 -32.43 2.37 -32.49
C ASP A 95 -32.93 2.01 -31.08
N LEU A 96 -33.96 1.18 -31.01
CA LEU A 96 -34.53 0.69 -29.74
C LEU A 96 -33.66 -0.35 -29.02
N ASN A 97 -32.65 -0.91 -29.71
CA ASN A 97 -31.72 -1.89 -29.15
C ASN A 97 -30.42 -1.24 -28.66
N TYR A 98 -30.28 0.08 -28.83
CA TYR A 98 -29.08 0.81 -28.43
C TYR A 98 -28.69 0.49 -26.97
N PRO A 99 -27.40 0.22 -26.66
CA PRO A 99 -27.00 -0.22 -25.31
C PRO A 99 -27.34 0.81 -24.23
N GLU A 100 -27.14 2.08 -24.55
CA GLU A 100 -27.42 3.21 -23.68
C GLU A 100 -28.92 3.57 -23.72
N LYS A 101 -29.65 3.14 -22.68
CA LYS A 101 -31.12 3.15 -22.65
C LYS A 101 -31.72 3.35 -21.24
N PRO A 102 -32.97 3.84 -21.11
CA PRO A 102 -33.61 4.15 -19.83
C PRO A 102 -33.66 3.01 -18.79
N GLN A 103 -33.61 1.75 -19.22
CA GLN A 103 -33.59 0.58 -18.34
C GLN A 103 -32.36 0.58 -17.42
N ARG A 104 -31.23 1.17 -17.86
CA ARG A 104 -29.97 1.27 -17.12
C ARG A 104 -30.07 2.02 -15.79
N ILE A 105 -31.13 2.81 -15.55
CA ILE A 105 -31.40 3.42 -14.24
C ILE A 105 -32.66 2.87 -13.55
N SER A 106 -33.69 2.50 -14.32
CA SER A 106 -34.96 2.05 -13.75
C SER A 106 -34.89 0.62 -13.20
N GLN A 107 -34.09 -0.28 -13.78
CA GLN A 107 -33.88 -1.62 -13.23
C GLN A 107 -32.98 -1.60 -11.97
N PRO A 108 -31.81 -0.93 -11.95
CA PRO A 108 -31.03 -0.79 -10.71
C PRO A 108 -31.80 -0.09 -9.58
N TYR A 109 -32.60 0.95 -9.90
CA TYR A 109 -33.47 1.58 -8.91
C TYR A 109 -34.48 0.58 -8.33
N SER A 110 -35.20 -0.14 -9.20
CA SER A 110 -36.17 -1.16 -8.79
C SER A 110 -35.52 -2.23 -7.90
N ARG A 111 -34.31 -2.69 -8.26
CA ARG A 111 -33.55 -3.66 -7.46
C ARG A 111 -33.12 -3.13 -6.10
N CYS A 112 -32.67 -1.88 -6.05
CA CYS A 112 -32.36 -1.23 -4.78
C CYS A 112 -33.60 -1.07 -3.90
N CYS A 113 -34.80 -0.91 -4.48
CA CYS A 113 -36.07 -0.97 -3.74
C CYS A 113 -36.42 -2.39 -3.29
N GLU A 114 -36.29 -3.42 -4.15
CA GLU A 114 -36.51 -4.84 -3.79
C GLU A 114 -35.67 -5.28 -2.58
N LEU A 115 -34.42 -4.82 -2.52
CA LEU A 115 -33.47 -5.11 -1.45
C LEU A 115 -33.58 -4.15 -0.25
N GLY A 116 -34.56 -3.23 -0.25
CA GLY A 116 -34.80 -2.27 0.84
C GLY A 116 -33.67 -1.26 1.06
N LEU A 117 -32.83 -1.01 0.04
CA LEU A 117 -31.67 -0.13 0.13
C LEU A 117 -32.07 1.34 0.03
N VAL A 118 -32.99 1.68 -0.89
CA VAL A 118 -33.45 3.06 -1.10
C VAL A 118 -34.10 3.63 0.17
N ASP A 119 -34.87 2.81 0.90
CA ASP A 119 -35.51 3.18 2.16
C ASP A 119 -34.51 3.47 3.31
N ARG A 120 -33.28 2.98 3.19
CA ARG A 120 -32.17 3.22 4.14
C ARG A 120 -31.32 4.43 3.75
N CYS A 121 -31.42 4.88 2.51
CA CYS A 121 -30.70 6.05 1.99
C CYS A 121 -31.43 7.35 2.31
N ILE A 122 -30.68 8.45 2.33
CA ILE A 122 -31.21 9.81 2.37
C ILE A 122 -31.43 10.24 0.92
N ARG A 123 -32.69 10.47 0.52
CA ARG A 123 -33.00 10.97 -0.82
C ARG A 123 -32.37 12.36 -1.01
N VAL A 124 -31.50 12.48 -2.00
CA VAL A 124 -30.98 13.77 -2.48
C VAL A 124 -31.83 14.18 -3.68
N GLY A 125 -32.27 15.45 -3.69
CA GLY A 125 -33.08 16.00 -4.77
C GLY A 125 -32.26 16.20 -6.04
N ILE A 126 -32.90 16.15 -7.19
CA ILE A 126 -32.28 16.56 -8.46
C ILE A 126 -32.27 18.08 -8.58
N CYS A 127 -31.23 18.62 -9.22
CA CYS A 127 -31.14 20.03 -9.57
C CYS A 127 -30.38 20.22 -10.89
N HIS A 128 -30.64 21.32 -11.59
CA HIS A 128 -29.86 21.70 -12.76
C HIS A 128 -28.45 22.12 -12.34
N CYS A 129 -27.45 21.70 -13.11
CA CYS A 129 -26.11 22.28 -13.05
C CYS A 129 -26.19 23.75 -13.46
N MET A 130 -25.53 24.63 -12.72
CA MET A 130 -25.48 26.05 -13.07
C MET A 130 -24.53 26.26 -14.25
N GLU A 131 -24.79 27.28 -15.07
CA GLU A 131 -23.99 27.56 -16.27
C GLU A 131 -22.51 27.81 -15.93
N ASP A 132 -22.24 28.54 -14.85
CA ASP A 132 -20.88 28.79 -14.34
C ASP A 132 -20.16 27.53 -13.88
N GLN A 133 -20.88 26.53 -13.35
CA GLN A 133 -20.33 25.21 -13.01
C GLN A 133 -19.98 24.39 -14.27
N ILE A 134 -20.80 24.45 -15.32
CA ILE A 134 -20.53 23.75 -16.59
C ILE A 134 -19.31 24.38 -17.29
N LEU A 135 -19.21 25.71 -17.26
CA LEU A 135 -18.12 26.49 -17.83
C LEU A 135 -16.76 26.29 -17.11
N LEU A 136 -16.71 25.53 -16.02
CA LEU A 136 -15.45 25.13 -15.37
C LEU A 136 -14.63 24.16 -16.23
N VAL A 137 -15.29 23.35 -17.07
CA VAL A 137 -14.64 22.30 -17.89
C VAL A 137 -15.14 22.21 -19.34
N HIS A 138 -16.26 22.85 -19.69
CA HIS A 138 -16.79 22.92 -21.06
C HIS A 138 -16.87 24.36 -21.57
N ASN A 139 -16.84 24.53 -22.89
CA ASN A 139 -16.97 25.85 -23.52
C ASN A 139 -18.45 26.22 -23.77
N MET A 140 -18.75 27.52 -23.80
CA MET A 140 -20.10 28.05 -24.06
C MET A 140 -20.73 27.50 -25.35
N SER A 141 -19.92 27.32 -26.40
CA SER A 141 -20.31 26.71 -27.67
C SER A 141 -20.96 25.34 -27.50
N MET A 142 -20.49 24.54 -26.54
CA MET A 142 -21.03 23.21 -26.24
C MET A 142 -22.40 23.30 -25.56
N ILE A 143 -22.59 24.26 -24.65
CA ILE A 143 -23.86 24.52 -23.97
C ILE A 143 -24.92 24.99 -24.98
N GLU A 144 -24.60 26.01 -25.78
CA GLU A 144 -25.47 26.55 -26.83
C GLU A 144 -25.84 25.46 -27.86
N THR A 145 -24.85 24.69 -28.30
CA THR A 145 -25.05 23.58 -29.25
C THR A 145 -26.00 22.53 -28.67
N LEU A 146 -25.75 22.06 -27.44
CA LEU A 146 -26.60 21.05 -26.80
C LEU A 146 -28.02 21.56 -26.57
N GLN A 147 -28.16 22.81 -26.09
CA GLN A 147 -29.46 23.45 -25.89
C GLN A 147 -30.26 23.54 -27.19
N SER A 148 -29.60 23.86 -28.31
CA SER A 148 -30.26 23.96 -29.63
C SER A 148 -30.94 22.66 -30.06
N THR A 149 -30.40 21.49 -29.68
CA THR A 149 -30.96 20.18 -30.03
C THR A 149 -32.38 19.96 -29.50
N SER A 150 -32.77 20.64 -28.42
CA SER A 150 -34.10 20.55 -27.80
C SER A 150 -35.25 20.94 -28.75
N ASN A 151 -34.96 21.69 -29.82
CA ASN A 151 -35.95 22.18 -30.79
C ASN A 151 -35.90 21.46 -32.14
N LEU A 152 -34.98 20.51 -32.32
CA LEU A 152 -34.80 19.77 -33.59
C LEU A 152 -35.82 18.65 -33.75
N THR A 153 -36.22 18.37 -34.98
CA THR A 153 -37.02 17.20 -35.35
C THR A 153 -36.21 15.91 -35.27
N GLN A 154 -36.87 14.74 -35.27
CA GLN A 154 -36.19 13.44 -35.20
C GLN A 154 -35.18 13.24 -36.35
N ASP A 155 -35.52 13.66 -37.59
CA ASP A 155 -34.62 13.54 -38.73
C ASP A 155 -33.39 14.47 -38.60
N GLU A 156 -33.59 15.68 -38.08
CA GLU A 156 -32.50 16.62 -37.81
C GLU A 156 -31.60 16.15 -36.66
N LEU A 157 -32.17 15.57 -35.60
CA LEU A 157 -31.42 14.94 -34.51
C LEU A 157 -30.60 13.75 -34.98
N MET A 158 -31.17 12.94 -35.87
CA MET A 158 -30.48 11.80 -36.48
C MET A 158 -29.29 12.28 -37.34
N GLU A 159 -29.48 13.29 -38.19
CA GLU A 159 -28.38 13.87 -38.98
C GLU A 159 -27.34 14.58 -38.10
N PHE A 160 -27.76 15.23 -37.01
CA PHE A 160 -26.88 15.88 -36.06
C PHE A 160 -26.01 14.86 -35.30
N SER A 161 -26.59 13.72 -34.90
CA SER A 161 -25.90 12.65 -34.17
C SER A 161 -24.72 12.08 -34.93
N LYS A 162 -24.78 12.00 -36.27
CA LYS A 162 -23.69 11.48 -37.11
C LYS A 162 -22.36 12.20 -36.92
N LYS A 163 -22.34 13.44 -36.45
CA LYS A 163 -21.12 14.27 -36.38
C LYS A 163 -20.16 13.87 -35.27
N TYR A 164 -20.62 13.02 -34.34
CA TYR A 164 -19.99 12.76 -33.05
C TYR A 164 -19.87 11.25 -32.83
N ASP A 165 -18.80 10.81 -32.18
CA ASP A 165 -18.57 9.38 -31.98
C ASP A 165 -19.51 8.81 -30.91
N SER A 166 -20.23 7.76 -31.30
CA SER A 166 -21.00 6.90 -30.38
C SER A 166 -21.96 7.68 -29.47
N VAL A 167 -22.70 8.65 -30.03
CA VAL A 167 -23.77 9.38 -29.34
C VAL A 167 -25.07 9.40 -30.18
N TYR A 168 -26.18 9.73 -29.53
CA TYR A 168 -27.45 10.07 -30.17
C TYR A 168 -27.98 11.37 -29.55
N PHE A 169 -29.00 12.00 -30.13
CA PHE A 169 -29.65 13.17 -29.51
C PHE A 169 -31.16 13.01 -29.44
N HIS A 170 -31.75 13.53 -28.37
CA HIS A 170 -33.17 13.51 -28.05
C HIS A 170 -33.59 14.93 -27.62
N PRO A 171 -34.85 15.37 -27.81
CA PRO A 171 -35.29 16.69 -27.35
C PRO A 171 -35.15 16.94 -25.84
N SER A 172 -34.92 15.90 -25.04
CA SER A 172 -34.63 16.00 -23.60
C SER A 172 -33.15 15.83 -23.23
N THR A 173 -32.22 15.65 -24.18
CA THR A 173 -30.79 15.42 -23.87
C THR A 173 -30.25 16.55 -23.00
N TYR A 174 -30.38 17.81 -23.44
CA TYR A 174 -29.90 18.98 -22.70
C TYR A 174 -30.42 19.02 -21.25
N GLU A 175 -31.73 18.89 -21.05
CA GLU A 175 -32.37 18.86 -19.73
C GLU A 175 -31.84 17.72 -18.85
N CYS A 176 -31.68 16.52 -19.40
CA CYS A 176 -31.19 15.36 -18.64
C CYS A 176 -29.70 15.54 -18.28
N SER A 177 -28.88 16.08 -19.18
CA SER A 177 -27.45 16.38 -18.93
C SER A 177 -27.28 17.44 -17.84
N LEU A 178 -28.08 18.52 -17.87
CA LEU A 178 -28.07 19.53 -16.79
C LEU A 178 -28.39 18.90 -15.43
N LEU A 179 -29.39 18.02 -15.38
CA LEU A 179 -29.81 17.36 -14.15
C LEU A 179 -28.81 16.30 -13.68
N ALA A 180 -28.14 15.58 -14.59
CA ALA A 180 -27.15 14.56 -14.24
C ALA A 180 -25.91 15.20 -13.59
N ALA A 181 -25.36 16.24 -14.21
CA ALA A 181 -24.23 16.99 -13.68
C ALA A 181 -24.61 17.70 -12.37
N GLY A 182 -25.71 18.45 -12.36
CA GLY A 182 -26.12 19.24 -11.19
C GLY A 182 -26.39 18.39 -9.96
N SER A 183 -27.06 17.26 -10.12
CA SER A 183 -27.33 16.35 -9.01
C SER A 183 -26.07 15.64 -8.49
N THR A 184 -25.05 15.46 -9.34
CA THR A 184 -23.74 14.94 -8.94
C THR A 184 -22.99 15.97 -8.09
N VAL A 185 -23.03 17.25 -8.49
CA VAL A 185 -22.46 18.36 -7.70
C VAL A 185 -23.17 18.51 -6.35
N GLU A 186 -24.51 18.55 -6.32
CA GLU A 186 -25.30 18.65 -5.08
C GLU A 186 -25.03 17.47 -4.13
N LEU A 187 -24.88 16.24 -4.65
CA LEU A 187 -24.52 15.08 -3.85
C LEU A 187 -23.15 15.25 -3.19
N MET A 188 -22.14 15.64 -3.96
CA MET A 188 -20.80 15.93 -3.47
C MET A 188 -20.80 17.07 -2.44
N GLU A 189 -21.50 18.18 -2.71
CA GLU A 189 -21.63 19.30 -1.78
C GLU A 189 -22.24 18.86 -0.44
N LYS A 190 -23.25 17.98 -0.43
CA LYS A 190 -23.82 17.45 0.82
C LYS A 190 -22.84 16.58 1.61
N ILE A 191 -22.00 15.81 0.93
CA ILE A 191 -20.91 15.03 1.54
C ILE A 191 -19.89 15.97 2.20
N LEU A 192 -19.40 16.96 1.45
CA LEU A 192 -18.42 17.95 1.94
C LEU A 192 -18.96 18.81 3.10
N LYS A 193 -20.24 19.20 3.02
CA LYS A 193 -20.94 19.93 4.10
C LYS A 193 -21.32 19.03 5.29
N LYS A 194 -20.88 17.77 5.32
CA LYS A 194 -21.14 16.79 6.39
C LYS A 194 -22.64 16.59 6.69
N GLN A 195 -23.50 16.76 5.68
CA GLN A 195 -24.96 16.51 5.77
C GLN A 195 -25.31 15.03 5.58
N ILE A 196 -24.48 14.34 4.80
CA ILE A 196 -24.46 12.89 4.57
C ILE A 196 -22.99 12.43 4.63
N ARG A 197 -22.74 11.13 4.79
CA ARG A 197 -21.37 10.61 4.82
C ARG A 197 -20.78 10.42 3.42
N ASN A 198 -21.56 9.76 2.57
CA ASN A 198 -21.20 9.29 1.23
C ASN A 198 -22.49 9.24 0.38
N GLY A 199 -22.41 8.82 -0.89
CA GLY A 199 -23.63 8.64 -1.67
C GLY A 199 -23.45 8.16 -3.11
N PHE A 200 -24.58 7.87 -3.74
CA PHE A 200 -24.68 7.39 -5.13
C PHE A 200 -25.62 8.28 -5.96
N ALA A 201 -25.15 8.73 -7.11
CA ALA A 201 -25.91 9.45 -8.12
C ALA A 201 -26.32 8.50 -9.26
N LEU A 202 -27.56 8.00 -9.21
CA LEU A 202 -28.12 7.11 -10.25
C LEU A 202 -28.70 7.95 -11.39
N VAL A 203 -27.80 8.56 -12.15
CA VAL A 203 -28.09 9.55 -13.18
C VAL A 203 -27.88 8.99 -14.60
N ARG A 204 -28.40 9.72 -15.59
CA ARG A 204 -28.08 9.58 -17.02
C ARG A 204 -28.38 10.90 -17.73
N PRO A 205 -27.68 11.26 -18.82
CA PRO A 205 -26.59 10.52 -19.46
C PRO A 205 -25.28 10.44 -18.64
N PRO A 206 -24.35 9.53 -19.02
CA PRO A 206 -22.99 9.49 -18.49
C PRO A 206 -22.19 10.75 -18.86
N GLY A 207 -20.99 10.89 -18.31
CA GLY A 207 -20.16 12.09 -18.41
C GLY A 207 -18.68 11.90 -18.78
N HIS A 208 -18.03 10.81 -18.39
CA HIS A 208 -16.54 10.73 -18.39
C HIS A 208 -15.84 10.87 -19.76
N HIS A 209 -16.57 10.75 -20.88
CA HIS A 209 -16.09 10.99 -22.25
C HIS A 209 -16.42 12.37 -22.84
N ALA A 210 -17.22 13.21 -22.16
CA ALA A 210 -17.62 14.51 -22.69
C ALA A 210 -16.45 15.51 -22.65
N MET A 211 -15.90 15.87 -23.80
CA MET A 211 -14.76 16.77 -23.94
C MET A 211 -15.17 18.24 -23.74
N ALA A 212 -14.21 19.17 -23.72
CA ALA A 212 -14.51 20.61 -23.54
C ALA A 212 -15.38 21.20 -24.67
N GLU A 213 -15.32 20.66 -25.89
CA GLU A 213 -16.05 21.14 -27.07
C GLU A 213 -16.77 20.04 -27.88
N GLU A 214 -16.68 18.76 -27.47
CA GLU A 214 -17.12 17.62 -28.28
C GLU A 214 -17.87 16.57 -27.46
N PHE A 215 -19.04 16.14 -27.96
CA PHE A 215 -19.83 15.05 -27.39
C PHE A 215 -19.26 13.72 -27.88
N CYS A 216 -19.14 12.72 -27.00
CA CYS A 216 -18.50 11.44 -27.32
C CYS A 216 -18.98 10.35 -26.36
N GLY A 217 -19.07 9.09 -26.81
CA GLY A 217 -19.26 7.93 -25.92
C GLY A 217 -20.50 8.01 -25.05
N PHE A 218 -21.65 8.36 -25.64
CA PHE A 218 -22.92 8.66 -24.96
C PHE A 218 -22.92 9.83 -23.95
N CYS A 219 -21.80 10.54 -23.77
CA CYS A 219 -21.62 11.60 -22.78
C CYS A 219 -21.83 13.00 -23.40
N TYR A 220 -22.37 13.94 -22.60
CA TYR A 220 -22.61 15.32 -23.08
C TYR A 220 -22.12 16.43 -22.14
N PHE A 221 -22.18 16.22 -20.82
CA PHE A 221 -21.46 17.03 -19.84
C PHE A 221 -20.74 16.08 -18.89
N ASN A 222 -19.51 16.41 -18.50
CA ASN A 222 -18.69 15.55 -17.67
C ASN A 222 -19.09 15.70 -16.20
N ASN A 223 -20.07 14.91 -15.78
CA ASN A 223 -20.67 14.91 -14.43
C ASN A 223 -19.62 14.93 -13.32
N VAL A 224 -18.61 14.05 -13.41
CA VAL A 224 -17.55 13.87 -12.41
C VAL A 224 -16.52 15.00 -12.48
N ALA A 225 -16.09 15.42 -13.67
CA ALA A 225 -15.14 16.52 -13.80
C ALA A 225 -15.73 17.87 -13.37
N ILE A 226 -17.00 18.16 -13.67
CA ILE A 226 -17.69 19.36 -13.17
C ILE A 226 -17.69 19.36 -11.63
N ALA A 227 -18.03 18.24 -11.00
CA ALA A 227 -18.02 18.11 -9.54
C ALA A 227 -16.60 18.30 -8.95
N ALA A 228 -15.60 17.60 -9.49
CA ALA A 228 -14.21 17.74 -9.05
C ALA A 228 -13.67 19.17 -9.24
N LYS A 229 -13.94 19.80 -10.38
CA LYS A 229 -13.48 21.17 -10.67
C LYS A 229 -14.17 22.19 -9.77
N HIS A 230 -15.47 22.04 -9.52
CA HIS A 230 -16.22 22.84 -8.56
C HIS A 230 -15.64 22.71 -7.14
N ALA A 231 -15.26 21.49 -6.73
CA ALA A 231 -14.64 21.25 -5.43
C ALA A 231 -13.30 21.99 -5.26
N VAL A 232 -12.40 21.93 -6.25
CA VAL A 232 -11.07 22.57 -6.12
C VAL A 232 -11.09 24.07 -6.37
N ASP A 233 -11.93 24.58 -7.27
CA ASP A 233 -11.91 26.00 -7.68
C ASP A 233 -12.94 26.87 -6.92
N ASN A 234 -14.12 26.34 -6.59
CA ASN A 234 -15.15 27.10 -5.87
C ASN A 234 -15.21 26.77 -4.37
N LEU A 235 -15.02 25.50 -4.00
CA LEU A 235 -15.04 25.06 -2.60
C LEU A 235 -13.64 24.99 -1.95
N GLN A 236 -12.58 25.27 -2.73
CA GLN A 236 -11.18 25.36 -2.27
C GLN A 236 -10.63 24.08 -1.64
N LEU A 237 -11.10 22.90 -2.09
CA LEU A 237 -10.46 21.63 -1.74
C LEU A 237 -9.04 21.58 -2.31
N LYS A 238 -8.14 20.92 -1.58
CA LYS A 238 -6.73 20.80 -1.96
C LYS A 238 -6.49 19.57 -2.84
N ARG A 239 -7.17 18.45 -2.55
CA ARG A 239 -6.89 17.14 -3.15
C ARG A 239 -8.18 16.36 -3.41
N VAL A 240 -8.52 16.13 -4.68
CA VAL A 240 -9.65 15.29 -5.11
C VAL A 240 -9.10 14.05 -5.80
N LEU A 241 -9.54 12.86 -5.38
CA LEU A 241 -9.24 11.61 -6.09
C LEU A 241 -10.43 11.26 -6.97
N ILE A 242 -10.22 11.12 -8.28
CA ILE A 242 -11.18 10.53 -9.21
C ILE A 242 -10.74 9.09 -9.50
N VAL A 243 -11.64 8.13 -9.23
CA VAL A 243 -11.47 6.72 -9.57
C VAL A 243 -12.45 6.36 -10.67
N ASP A 244 -11.95 6.08 -11.86
CA ASP A 244 -12.71 5.55 -12.98
C ASP A 244 -12.47 4.04 -13.11
N TRP A 245 -13.53 3.27 -12.89
CA TRP A 245 -13.51 1.82 -13.06
C TRP A 245 -14.40 1.35 -14.22
N ASP A 246 -14.96 2.29 -14.99
CA ASP A 246 -15.63 1.98 -16.25
C ASP A 246 -14.64 1.28 -17.19
N VAL A 247 -15.12 0.31 -17.98
CA VAL A 247 -14.22 -0.47 -18.84
C VAL A 247 -13.67 0.36 -20.01
N HIS A 248 -14.18 1.57 -20.25
CA HIS A 248 -13.67 2.51 -21.24
C HIS A 248 -12.86 3.62 -20.56
N HIS A 249 -11.80 4.07 -21.22
CA HIS A 249 -10.99 5.19 -20.71
C HIS A 249 -11.79 6.49 -20.75
N GLY A 250 -12.02 7.12 -19.58
CA GLY A 250 -12.57 8.47 -19.44
C GLY A 250 -11.61 9.58 -19.92
N GLN A 251 -11.20 9.53 -21.18
CA GLN A 251 -10.21 10.42 -21.81
C GLN A 251 -10.49 11.90 -21.61
N ALA A 252 -11.76 12.32 -21.60
CA ALA A 252 -12.10 13.72 -21.37
C ALA A 252 -11.83 14.14 -19.92
N THR A 253 -12.08 13.25 -18.96
CA THR A 253 -11.75 13.47 -17.55
C THR A 253 -10.23 13.59 -17.36
N GLN A 254 -9.45 12.70 -18.00
CA GLN A 254 -7.99 12.83 -18.07
C GLN A 254 -7.56 14.20 -18.63
N GLN A 255 -8.09 14.61 -19.78
CA GLN A 255 -7.72 15.87 -20.45
C GLN A 255 -8.03 17.10 -19.59
N MET A 256 -9.16 17.09 -18.85
CA MET A 256 -9.59 18.20 -17.98
C MET A 256 -8.65 18.44 -16.78
N PHE A 257 -7.94 17.41 -16.31
CA PHE A 257 -7.05 17.49 -15.14
C PHE A 257 -5.57 17.23 -15.45
N TYR A 258 -5.19 17.04 -16.71
CA TYR A 258 -3.85 16.60 -17.13
C TYR A 258 -2.67 17.45 -16.62
N ASN A 259 -2.94 18.70 -16.23
CA ASN A 259 -1.96 19.65 -15.69
C ASN A 259 -2.26 20.12 -14.24
N ASP A 260 -3.26 19.55 -13.55
CA ASP A 260 -3.77 20.04 -12.26
C ASP A 260 -3.47 19.05 -11.11
N PRO A 261 -2.38 19.21 -10.33
CA PRO A 261 -1.98 18.27 -9.28
C PRO A 261 -2.94 18.21 -8.09
N ARG A 262 -3.96 19.08 -8.04
CA ARG A 262 -5.03 19.02 -7.04
C ARG A 262 -6.01 17.90 -7.32
N VAL A 263 -5.99 17.31 -8.51
CA VAL A 263 -6.87 16.22 -8.91
C VAL A 263 -6.05 15.03 -9.40
N LEU A 264 -6.06 13.95 -8.63
CA LEU A 264 -5.49 12.67 -9.04
C LEU A 264 -6.56 11.90 -9.82
N TYR A 265 -6.31 11.63 -11.11
CA TYR A 265 -7.18 10.80 -11.94
C TYR A 265 -6.58 9.40 -12.11
N PHE A 266 -7.39 8.38 -11.86
CA PHE A 266 -7.02 6.97 -11.99
C PHE A 266 -8.07 6.22 -12.81
N SER A 267 -7.67 5.48 -13.85
CA SER A 267 -8.59 4.76 -14.74
C SER A 267 -8.14 3.33 -15.02
N ILE A 268 -9.04 2.35 -14.86
CA ILE A 268 -8.83 0.93 -15.27
C ILE A 268 -9.75 0.61 -16.44
N HIS A 269 -9.18 0.42 -17.64
CA HIS A 269 -9.98 0.29 -18.86
C HIS A 269 -9.43 -0.77 -19.82
N ARG A 270 -10.29 -1.37 -20.63
CA ARG A 270 -9.90 -2.19 -21.78
C ARG A 270 -9.17 -1.31 -22.79
N TYR A 271 -8.05 -1.81 -23.31
CA TYR A 271 -7.20 -1.06 -24.23
C TYR A 271 -6.75 -1.93 -25.41
N GLU A 272 -6.34 -3.18 -25.16
CA GLU A 272 -5.82 -4.10 -26.18
C GLU A 272 -4.77 -3.43 -27.09
N TYR A 273 -3.79 -2.75 -26.45
CA TYR A 273 -2.71 -1.97 -27.07
C TYR A 273 -3.17 -0.78 -27.93
N GLY A 274 -4.41 -0.30 -27.78
CA GLY A 274 -5.02 0.76 -28.58
C GLY A 274 -6.07 0.27 -29.58
N VAL A 275 -6.27 -1.04 -29.70
CA VAL A 275 -7.27 -1.62 -30.62
C VAL A 275 -8.69 -1.47 -30.08
N PHE A 276 -8.89 -1.33 -28.77
CA PHE A 276 -10.21 -1.08 -28.19
C PHE A 276 -10.57 0.42 -28.18
N TRP A 277 -11.86 0.71 -28.28
CA TRP A 277 -12.40 2.07 -28.27
C TRP A 277 -12.08 2.77 -26.93
N PRO A 278 -11.66 4.06 -26.89
CA PRO A 278 -11.71 5.06 -27.96
C PRO A 278 -10.53 5.07 -28.95
N HIS A 279 -9.66 4.05 -28.96
CA HIS A 279 -8.52 3.92 -29.87
C HIS A 279 -7.45 5.02 -29.74
N LEU A 280 -7.31 5.61 -28.55
CA LEU A 280 -6.43 6.75 -28.31
C LEU A 280 -5.11 6.31 -27.66
N ARG A 281 -3.99 6.76 -28.22
CA ARG A 281 -2.64 6.52 -27.69
C ARG A 281 -2.45 7.06 -26.27
N GLU A 282 -3.17 8.12 -25.94
CA GLU A 282 -3.14 8.77 -24.62
C GLU A 282 -3.84 8.00 -23.50
N SER A 283 -4.48 6.85 -23.82
CA SER A 283 -5.05 5.94 -22.81
C SER A 283 -3.99 4.97 -22.24
N ASP A 284 -2.77 4.95 -22.77
CA ASP A 284 -1.72 4.04 -22.30
C ASP A 284 -1.08 4.49 -20.98
N TYR A 285 -0.32 3.60 -20.34
CA TYR A 285 0.26 3.78 -19.01
C TYR A 285 1.37 4.84 -18.90
N ASP A 286 1.93 5.29 -20.02
CA ASP A 286 2.99 6.31 -20.05
C ASP A 286 2.46 7.76 -20.15
N PHE A 287 1.14 7.94 -20.31
CA PHE A 287 0.48 9.23 -20.27
C PHE A 287 0.14 9.62 -18.82
N ILE A 288 1.16 10.12 -18.12
CA ILE A 288 1.12 10.36 -16.66
C ILE A 288 0.76 11.80 -16.26
N GLY A 289 0.28 12.64 -17.18
CA GLY A 289 0.08 14.07 -16.97
C GLY A 289 1.26 14.91 -17.47
N ASP A 290 1.10 16.23 -17.46
CA ASP A 290 2.13 17.20 -17.89
C ASP A 290 2.19 18.41 -16.94
N GLY A 291 3.24 19.22 -17.07
CA GLY A 291 3.50 20.37 -16.21
C GLY A 291 3.52 19.98 -14.72
N GLU A 292 2.78 20.73 -13.91
CA GLU A 292 2.61 20.45 -12.46
C GLU A 292 1.74 19.20 -12.21
N GLY A 293 0.88 18.80 -13.15
CA GLY A 293 0.04 17.60 -13.08
C GLY A 293 0.78 16.31 -13.41
N LYS A 294 2.08 16.37 -13.75
CA LYS A 294 2.88 15.19 -14.10
C LYS A 294 3.04 14.26 -12.88
N GLY A 295 2.55 13.03 -13.03
CA GLY A 295 2.43 12.00 -11.99
C GLY A 295 1.00 11.84 -11.44
N TYR A 296 0.07 12.76 -11.72
CA TYR A 296 -1.30 12.78 -11.20
C TYR A 296 -2.35 12.22 -12.18
N ASN A 297 -1.93 11.68 -13.32
CA ASN A 297 -2.76 10.87 -14.21
C ASN A 297 -2.27 9.42 -14.22
N ILE A 298 -3.15 8.46 -13.97
CA ILE A 298 -2.80 7.04 -13.86
C ILE A 298 -3.74 6.19 -14.73
N ASN A 299 -3.23 5.74 -15.86
CA ASN A 299 -3.92 4.81 -16.75
C ASN A 299 -3.46 3.38 -16.49
N VAL A 300 -4.41 2.47 -16.29
CA VAL A 300 -4.16 1.03 -16.16
C VAL A 300 -4.80 0.30 -17.35
N PRO A 301 -4.12 0.26 -18.51
CA PRO A 301 -4.66 -0.33 -19.72
C PRO A 301 -4.69 -1.86 -19.65
N LEU A 302 -5.86 -2.45 -19.83
CA LEU A 302 -6.07 -3.90 -19.88
C LEU A 302 -5.89 -4.41 -21.31
N ASN A 303 -4.82 -5.17 -21.51
CA ASN A 303 -4.36 -5.60 -22.82
C ASN A 303 -4.91 -6.97 -23.29
N LYS A 304 -5.85 -7.54 -22.54
CA LYS A 304 -6.66 -8.72 -22.89
C LYS A 304 -8.08 -8.54 -22.34
N THR A 305 -9.04 -9.29 -22.88
CA THR A 305 -10.37 -9.46 -22.28
C THR A 305 -10.35 -10.58 -21.22
N GLY A 306 -11.45 -10.73 -20.47
CA GLY A 306 -11.61 -11.82 -19.51
C GLY A 306 -11.01 -11.59 -18.13
N MET A 307 -10.60 -10.36 -17.80
CA MET A 307 -10.07 -9.99 -16.47
C MET A 307 -11.15 -10.19 -15.39
N ARG A 308 -10.75 -10.66 -14.20
CA ARG A 308 -11.66 -11.07 -13.12
C ARG A 308 -11.52 -10.18 -11.88
N ASP A 309 -12.34 -10.46 -10.87
CA ASP A 309 -12.28 -9.87 -9.52
C ASP A 309 -10.86 -9.68 -9.02
N TYR A 310 -10.03 -10.73 -9.13
CA TYR A 310 -8.68 -10.67 -8.58
C TYR A 310 -7.67 -9.88 -9.42
N ASP A 311 -7.84 -9.82 -10.74
CA ASP A 311 -7.04 -8.92 -11.58
C ASP A 311 -7.27 -7.45 -11.17
N TYR A 312 -8.53 -7.07 -10.96
CA TYR A 312 -8.89 -5.72 -10.48
C TYR A 312 -8.44 -5.49 -9.03
N LEU A 313 -8.62 -6.44 -8.12
CA LEU A 313 -8.11 -6.31 -6.74
C LEU A 313 -6.59 -6.15 -6.70
N ALA A 314 -5.84 -6.86 -7.56
CA ALA A 314 -4.40 -6.66 -7.68
C ALA A 314 -4.06 -5.23 -8.14
N ILE A 315 -4.75 -4.71 -9.16
CA ILE A 315 -4.59 -3.31 -9.60
C ILE A 315 -4.89 -2.32 -8.46
N LEU A 316 -5.95 -2.54 -7.70
CA LEU A 316 -6.31 -1.68 -6.56
C LEU A 316 -5.28 -1.77 -5.42
N GLN A 317 -4.81 -2.96 -5.08
CA GLN A 317 -3.86 -3.19 -3.97
C GLN A 317 -2.44 -2.76 -4.31
N GLN A 318 -2.01 -2.91 -5.57
CA GLN A 318 -0.64 -2.64 -6.01
C GLN A 318 -0.42 -1.23 -6.55
N ILE A 319 -1.48 -0.56 -7.04
CA ILE A 319 -1.39 0.79 -7.61
C ILE A 319 -2.28 1.79 -6.85
N LEU A 320 -3.61 1.60 -6.89
CA LEU A 320 -4.55 2.64 -6.45
C LEU A 320 -4.40 2.97 -4.98
N MET A 321 -4.47 1.98 -4.09
CA MET A 321 -4.48 2.24 -2.65
C MET A 321 -3.13 2.76 -2.11
N PRO A 322 -1.95 2.25 -2.51
CA PRO A 322 -0.68 2.85 -2.13
C PRO A 322 -0.59 4.33 -2.53
N VAL A 323 -0.94 4.66 -3.77
CA VAL A 323 -0.95 6.05 -4.28
C VAL A 323 -2.00 6.90 -3.56
N ALA A 324 -3.21 6.40 -3.38
CA ALA A 324 -4.31 7.15 -2.76
C ALA A 324 -4.07 7.42 -1.26
N TYR A 325 -3.39 6.52 -0.56
CA TYR A 325 -2.92 6.78 0.81
C TYR A 325 -1.79 7.81 0.85
N GLU A 326 -0.90 7.86 -0.15
CA GLU A 326 0.15 8.89 -0.28
C GLU A 326 -0.42 10.26 -0.69
N PHE A 327 -1.43 10.27 -1.55
CA PHE A 327 -2.14 11.48 -2.00
C PHE A 327 -3.06 12.07 -0.93
N ASP A 328 -3.60 11.25 -0.02
CA ASP A 328 -4.46 11.68 1.09
C ASP A 328 -5.61 12.61 0.64
N PRO A 329 -6.59 12.13 -0.16
CA PRO A 329 -7.61 13.00 -0.75
C PRO A 329 -8.59 13.57 0.29
N ASP A 330 -9.03 14.82 0.06
CA ASP A 330 -10.09 15.47 0.83
C ASP A 330 -11.47 14.84 0.53
N VAL A 331 -11.66 14.29 -0.68
CA VAL A 331 -12.86 13.57 -1.15
C VAL A 331 -12.49 12.59 -2.27
N VAL A 332 -13.20 11.45 -2.34
CA VAL A 332 -13.12 10.50 -3.46
C VAL A 332 -14.38 10.62 -4.31
N ILE A 333 -14.22 10.79 -5.61
CA ILE A 333 -15.31 10.75 -6.61
C ILE A 333 -15.09 9.52 -7.49
N VAL A 334 -16.16 8.75 -7.74
CA VAL A 334 -16.08 7.50 -8.51
C VAL A 334 -16.90 7.62 -9.78
N SER A 335 -16.23 7.59 -10.94
CA SER A 335 -16.81 7.33 -12.25
C SER A 335 -17.17 5.84 -12.32
N SER A 336 -18.45 5.54 -12.14
CA SER A 336 -18.91 4.20 -11.78
C SER A 336 -19.57 3.49 -12.96
N GLY A 337 -18.75 2.95 -13.86
CA GLY A 337 -19.19 2.02 -14.89
C GLY A 337 -19.39 0.59 -14.38
N TYR A 338 -20.23 -0.19 -15.05
CA TYR A 338 -20.47 -1.62 -14.72
C TYR A 338 -20.35 -2.53 -15.95
N ASP A 339 -19.65 -2.07 -16.98
CA ASP A 339 -19.37 -2.80 -18.22
C ASP A 339 -18.10 -3.65 -18.14
N ALA A 340 -17.28 -3.48 -17.10
CA ALA A 340 -16.29 -4.49 -16.71
C ALA A 340 -16.94 -5.71 -16.02
N ALA A 341 -18.25 -5.69 -15.76
CA ALA A 341 -18.95 -6.80 -15.13
C ALA A 341 -19.21 -7.97 -16.09
N VAL A 342 -19.27 -9.17 -15.54
CA VAL A 342 -19.50 -10.43 -16.28
C VAL A 342 -20.76 -10.34 -17.15
N GLY A 343 -20.61 -10.74 -18.42
CA GLY A 343 -21.69 -10.76 -19.39
C GLY A 343 -21.98 -9.43 -20.09
N ASP A 344 -21.17 -8.39 -19.88
CA ASP A 344 -21.19 -7.19 -20.72
C ASP A 344 -20.52 -7.42 -22.07
N GLU A 345 -21.23 -7.06 -23.14
CA GLU A 345 -20.83 -7.26 -24.53
C GLU A 345 -19.76 -6.27 -25.02
N LYS A 346 -19.55 -5.14 -24.31
CA LYS A 346 -18.50 -4.17 -24.65
C LYS A 346 -17.21 -4.45 -23.89
N GLY A 347 -17.30 -4.62 -22.58
CA GLY A 347 -16.11 -4.83 -21.75
C GLY A 347 -15.49 -6.19 -21.95
N GLU A 348 -16.28 -7.25 -22.15
CA GLU A 348 -15.82 -8.65 -22.23
C GLU A 348 -14.96 -9.09 -21.02
N MET A 349 -15.10 -8.39 -19.88
CA MET A 349 -14.47 -8.74 -18.61
C MET A 349 -15.40 -9.66 -17.79
N LEU A 350 -14.89 -10.14 -16.67
CA LEU A 350 -15.49 -11.17 -15.83
C LEU A 350 -15.56 -10.77 -14.36
N ILE A 351 -15.64 -9.46 -14.06
CA ILE A 351 -15.87 -8.99 -12.70
C ILE A 351 -17.26 -9.44 -12.23
N THR A 352 -17.35 -10.07 -11.08
CA THR A 352 -18.61 -10.41 -10.43
C THR A 352 -19.19 -9.17 -9.74
N PRO A 353 -20.53 -9.04 -9.66
CA PRO A 353 -21.16 -7.93 -8.94
C PRO A 353 -20.66 -7.71 -7.50
N VAL A 354 -20.13 -8.75 -6.85
CA VAL A 354 -19.58 -8.68 -5.49
C VAL A 354 -18.32 -7.80 -5.40
N ALA A 355 -17.45 -7.78 -6.41
CA ALA A 355 -16.19 -7.05 -6.36
C ALA A 355 -16.38 -5.54 -6.15
N TYR A 356 -17.44 -4.94 -6.72
CA TYR A 356 -17.77 -3.53 -6.54
C TYR A 356 -18.02 -3.15 -5.07
N ALA A 357 -18.55 -4.07 -4.25
CA ALA A 357 -18.69 -3.83 -2.81
C ALA A 357 -17.32 -3.72 -2.12
N HIS A 358 -16.34 -4.53 -2.52
CA HIS A 358 -14.97 -4.46 -2.03
C HIS A 358 -14.26 -3.18 -2.50
N PHE A 359 -14.46 -2.75 -3.74
CA PHE A 359 -13.87 -1.52 -4.26
C PHE A 359 -14.34 -0.29 -3.44
N ILE A 360 -15.66 -0.16 -3.20
CA ILE A 360 -16.20 0.88 -2.31
C ILE A 360 -15.65 0.75 -0.88
N HIS A 361 -15.54 -0.47 -0.35
CA HIS A 361 -15.02 -0.67 1.00
C HIS A 361 -13.57 -0.19 1.11
N MET A 362 -12.71 -0.50 0.13
CA MET A 362 -11.34 0.00 0.07
C MET A 362 -11.31 1.53 -0.01
N LEU A 363 -12.08 2.15 -0.91
CA LEU A 363 -12.12 3.61 -1.04
C LEU A 363 -12.71 4.32 0.19
N SER A 364 -13.59 3.66 0.95
CA SER A 364 -14.20 4.21 2.16
C SER A 364 -13.24 4.38 3.34
N SER A 365 -11.99 3.88 3.24
CA SER A 365 -10.94 4.21 4.23
C SER A 365 -10.34 5.60 4.01
N LEU A 366 -10.48 6.16 2.82
CA LEU A 366 -9.91 7.46 2.43
C LEU A 366 -10.90 8.59 2.77
N ALA A 367 -10.41 9.83 2.85
CA ALA A 367 -11.24 11.03 3.00
C ALA A 367 -12.27 10.95 4.16
N GLU A 368 -11.97 10.25 5.25
CA GLU A 368 -12.92 9.93 6.34
C GLU A 368 -14.26 9.37 5.83
N GLY A 369 -14.23 8.52 4.79
CA GLY A 369 -15.39 7.89 4.18
C GLY A 369 -16.20 8.79 3.23
N ARG A 370 -15.69 9.98 2.84
CA ARG A 370 -16.32 10.88 1.87
C ARG A 370 -16.16 10.35 0.44
N VAL A 371 -17.07 9.46 0.05
CA VAL A 371 -17.13 8.85 -1.28
C VAL A 371 -18.39 9.31 -2.03
N CYS A 372 -18.22 9.94 -3.19
CA CYS A 372 -19.30 10.36 -4.09
C CYS A 372 -19.28 9.50 -5.37
N VAL A 373 -20.27 8.64 -5.56
CA VAL A 373 -20.34 7.73 -6.72
C VAL A 373 -21.31 8.28 -7.76
N ALA A 374 -20.95 8.30 -9.04
CA ALA A 374 -21.83 8.65 -10.16
C ALA A 374 -21.86 7.55 -11.21
N LEU A 375 -23.05 7.20 -11.74
CA LEU A 375 -23.17 6.17 -12.78
C LEU A 375 -22.60 6.65 -14.12
N GLU A 376 -21.71 5.84 -14.71
CA GLU A 376 -21.20 5.99 -16.08
C GLU A 376 -21.78 4.91 -17.00
N GLY A 377 -20.99 3.92 -17.44
CA GLY A 377 -21.37 2.82 -18.33
C GLY A 377 -21.92 1.55 -17.66
N GLY A 378 -21.83 0.42 -18.35
CA GLY A 378 -22.50 -0.85 -18.00
C GLY A 378 -23.82 -1.09 -18.73
N TYR A 379 -23.90 -2.18 -19.48
CA TYR A 379 -24.94 -2.47 -20.47
C TYR A 379 -25.51 -3.90 -20.35
N CYS A 380 -24.80 -4.83 -19.72
CA CYS A 380 -25.39 -6.07 -19.20
C CYS A 380 -26.37 -5.76 -18.07
N MET A 381 -27.67 -5.76 -18.37
CA MET A 381 -28.70 -5.30 -17.44
C MET A 381 -28.71 -6.02 -16.09
N LYS A 382 -28.48 -7.35 -16.04
CA LYS A 382 -28.42 -8.09 -14.78
C LYS A 382 -27.20 -7.67 -13.94
N SER A 383 -26.01 -7.69 -14.52
CA SER A 383 -24.77 -7.37 -13.82
C SER A 383 -24.68 -5.91 -13.38
N LEU A 384 -25.15 -4.97 -14.20
CA LEU A 384 -25.34 -3.55 -13.84
C LEU A 384 -26.26 -3.41 -12.62
N THR A 385 -27.39 -4.11 -12.64
CA THR A 385 -28.44 -4.03 -11.61
C THR A 385 -27.99 -4.57 -10.26
N GLU A 386 -27.27 -5.70 -10.24
CA GLU A 386 -26.68 -6.24 -9.01
C GLU A 386 -25.44 -5.46 -8.55
N GLY A 387 -24.59 -5.02 -9.48
CA GLY A 387 -23.38 -4.24 -9.19
C GLY A 387 -23.71 -2.95 -8.46
N ILE A 388 -24.65 -2.16 -8.99
CA ILE A 388 -25.14 -0.93 -8.32
C ILE A 388 -25.74 -1.24 -6.95
N ALA A 389 -26.54 -2.31 -6.81
CA ALA A 389 -27.12 -2.68 -5.53
C ALA A 389 -26.04 -3.03 -4.48
N LEU A 390 -24.96 -3.70 -4.89
CA LEU A 390 -23.84 -4.08 -4.02
C LEU A 390 -22.93 -2.88 -3.69
N THR A 391 -22.72 -1.96 -4.62
CA THR A 391 -22.11 -0.64 -4.39
C THR A 391 -22.88 0.15 -3.32
N VAL A 392 -24.21 0.27 -3.46
CA VAL A 392 -25.08 0.99 -2.51
C VAL A 392 -25.08 0.31 -1.13
N ARG A 393 -25.07 -1.02 -1.07
CA ARG A 393 -24.93 -1.77 0.21
C ARG A 393 -23.62 -1.46 0.93
N SER A 394 -22.51 -1.41 0.20
CA SER A 394 -21.19 -1.07 0.76
C SER A 394 -21.17 0.38 1.28
N LEU A 395 -21.72 1.33 0.53
CA LEU A 395 -21.90 2.73 0.99
C LEU A 395 -22.74 2.83 2.28
N LEU A 396 -23.79 2.02 2.40
CA LEU A 396 -24.65 1.91 3.59
C LEU A 396 -23.97 1.22 4.79
N GLY A 397 -22.76 0.67 4.61
CA GLY A 397 -22.00 -0.03 5.65
C GLY A 397 -22.46 -1.47 5.93
N ASP A 398 -23.16 -2.11 4.99
CA ASP A 398 -23.35 -3.57 5.02
C ASP A 398 -22.01 -4.30 4.78
N PRO A 399 -21.82 -5.52 5.29
CA PRO A 399 -20.58 -6.26 5.07
C PRO A 399 -20.39 -6.62 3.59
N CYS A 400 -19.12 -6.66 3.17
CA CYS A 400 -18.73 -7.16 1.86
C CYS A 400 -19.08 -8.65 1.74
N PRO A 401 -19.84 -9.08 0.71
CA PRO A 401 -20.09 -10.50 0.50
C PRO A 401 -18.80 -11.27 0.22
N ILE A 402 -18.80 -12.59 0.39
CA ILE A 402 -17.60 -13.40 0.14
C ILE A 402 -17.35 -13.49 -1.37
N LEU A 403 -16.16 -13.09 -1.81
CA LEU A 403 -15.69 -13.30 -3.18
C LEU A 403 -15.52 -14.79 -3.51
N PRO A 404 -15.69 -15.19 -4.78
CA PRO A 404 -15.33 -16.54 -5.21
C PRO A 404 -13.83 -16.83 -4.95
N PRO A 405 -13.43 -18.11 -4.81
CA PRO A 405 -12.04 -18.48 -4.60
C PRO A 405 -11.12 -17.87 -5.67
N MET A 406 -10.04 -17.22 -5.25
CA MET A 406 -9.21 -16.45 -6.17
C MET A 406 -8.35 -17.36 -7.06
N GLU A 407 -8.27 -16.98 -8.34
CA GLU A 407 -7.31 -17.54 -9.29
C GLU A 407 -6.02 -16.69 -9.27
N GLU A 408 -5.01 -17.07 -10.06
CA GLU A 408 -3.81 -16.25 -10.24
C GLU A 408 -4.14 -14.97 -11.05
N PRO A 409 -3.58 -13.79 -10.74
CA PRO A 409 -3.75 -12.63 -11.61
C PRO A 409 -3.03 -12.91 -12.92
N CYS A 410 -3.65 -12.60 -14.04
CA CYS A 410 -3.08 -12.99 -15.33
C CYS A 410 -1.79 -12.19 -15.62
N ASP A 411 -0.89 -12.78 -16.40
CA ASP A 411 0.39 -12.13 -16.70
C ASP A 411 0.20 -10.82 -17.49
N SER A 412 -0.90 -10.66 -18.22
CA SER A 412 -1.22 -9.41 -18.92
C SER A 412 -1.56 -8.26 -17.96
N VAL A 413 -2.21 -8.55 -16.82
CA VAL A 413 -2.48 -7.55 -15.77
C VAL A 413 -1.22 -7.29 -14.97
N THR A 414 -0.40 -8.33 -14.77
CA THR A 414 0.91 -8.20 -14.13
C THR A 414 1.83 -7.29 -14.95
N GLU A 415 1.87 -7.45 -16.28
CA GLU A 415 2.57 -6.52 -17.20
C GLU A 415 2.03 -5.09 -17.10
N SER A 416 0.70 -4.89 -17.10
CA SER A 416 0.10 -3.55 -16.96
C SER A 416 0.44 -2.90 -15.61
N ILE A 417 0.32 -3.63 -14.49
CA ILE A 417 0.66 -3.13 -13.15
C ILE A 417 2.13 -2.71 -13.09
N LEU A 418 3.04 -3.57 -13.54
CA LEU A 418 4.48 -3.31 -13.49
C LEU A 418 4.90 -2.16 -14.41
N ASN A 419 4.23 -2.00 -15.56
CA ASN A 419 4.45 -0.86 -16.46
C ASN A 419 3.99 0.47 -15.85
N VAL A 420 2.85 0.49 -15.16
CA VAL A 420 2.37 1.67 -14.43
C VAL A 420 3.32 2.03 -13.28
N ILE A 421 3.71 1.05 -12.47
CA ILE A 421 4.69 1.25 -11.38
C ILE A 421 6.02 1.77 -11.96
N LYS A 422 6.53 1.19 -13.05
CA LYS A 422 7.75 1.65 -13.75
C LYS A 422 7.69 3.14 -14.11
N MET A 423 6.58 3.59 -14.71
CA MET A 423 6.43 4.97 -15.15
C MET A 423 6.21 5.96 -13.99
N LEU A 424 5.49 5.54 -12.93
CA LEU A 424 5.11 6.40 -11.82
C LEU A 424 6.09 6.40 -10.64
N ARG A 425 7.02 5.44 -10.56
CA ARG A 425 8.04 5.33 -9.50
C ARG A 425 8.85 6.61 -9.22
N PRO A 426 9.19 7.48 -10.21
CA PRO A 426 9.85 8.76 -9.92
C PRO A 426 8.98 9.76 -9.15
N TYR A 427 7.65 9.61 -9.18
CA TYR A 427 6.69 10.60 -8.68
C TYR A 427 6.06 10.20 -7.33
N TRP A 428 5.97 8.90 -7.04
CA TRP A 428 5.30 8.36 -5.85
C TRP A 428 6.25 7.52 -4.98
N LYS A 429 6.39 7.88 -3.70
CA LYS A 429 7.33 7.23 -2.77
C LYS A 429 6.96 5.78 -2.49
N CYS A 430 5.67 5.45 -2.44
CA CYS A 430 5.17 4.09 -2.28
C CYS A 430 5.68 3.10 -3.35
N PHE A 431 6.10 3.57 -4.53
CA PHE A 431 6.70 2.75 -5.59
C PHE A 431 8.24 2.72 -5.56
N GLN A 432 8.90 3.62 -4.82
CA GLN A 432 10.37 3.68 -4.77
C GLN A 432 11.00 2.44 -4.11
N TYR A 433 10.19 1.71 -3.34
CA TYR A 433 10.52 0.42 -2.73
C TYR A 433 10.56 -0.77 -3.70
N GLN A 434 10.04 -0.59 -4.92
CA GLN A 434 10.25 -1.54 -5.99
C GLN A 434 11.71 -1.47 -6.45
N GLY A 435 12.38 -2.61 -6.51
CA GLY A 435 13.77 -2.71 -6.94
C GLY A 435 13.96 -2.33 -8.42
N LEU A 436 15.20 -1.95 -8.77
CA LEU A 436 15.61 -1.72 -10.16
C LEU A 436 16.55 -2.84 -10.61
N GLU A 437 16.34 -3.35 -11.82
CA GLU A 437 17.16 -4.36 -12.48
C GLU A 437 17.36 -3.97 -13.96
N MET A 438 18.27 -4.63 -14.69
CA MET A 438 18.44 -4.35 -16.12
C MET A 438 17.25 -4.82 -16.98
N THR A 439 16.54 -5.87 -16.54
CA THR A 439 15.41 -6.45 -17.27
C THR A 439 14.41 -7.06 -16.30
N CYS A 440 13.13 -6.72 -16.46
CA CYS A 440 12.04 -7.36 -15.75
C CYS A 440 11.76 -8.78 -16.33
N PRO A 441 11.40 -9.78 -15.52
CA PRO A 441 11.04 -11.11 -16.00
C PRO A 441 9.77 -11.15 -16.88
N PHE A 442 8.97 -10.09 -16.89
CA PHE A 442 7.79 -9.95 -17.77
C PHE A 442 8.19 -9.19 -19.05
N PRO A 443 8.19 -9.83 -20.25
CA PRO A 443 8.75 -9.23 -21.46
C PRO A 443 8.15 -7.87 -21.83
N GLY A 444 6.82 -7.71 -21.72
CA GLY A 444 6.12 -6.46 -22.03
C GLY A 444 6.45 -5.28 -21.10
N VAL A 445 7.21 -5.49 -20.02
CA VAL A 445 7.72 -4.44 -19.13
C VAL A 445 9.07 -3.89 -19.60
N ASN A 446 9.82 -4.66 -20.40
CA ASN A 446 11.10 -4.22 -20.98
C ASN A 446 10.91 -3.38 -22.26
N GLU A 447 9.74 -3.47 -22.87
CA GLU A 447 9.34 -2.70 -24.03
C GLU A 447 8.82 -1.30 -23.63
N MET A 448 8.87 -0.36 -24.56
CA MET A 448 8.24 0.96 -24.45
C MET A 448 7.18 1.12 -25.54
N PRO A 449 6.03 1.77 -25.26
CA PRO A 449 4.94 1.94 -26.21
C PRO A 449 5.22 3.12 -27.18
N PRO A 450 4.54 3.19 -28.34
CA PRO A 450 3.51 2.27 -28.82
C PRO A 450 4.09 0.99 -29.44
N ARG A 451 3.24 -0.04 -29.55
CA ARG A 451 3.57 -1.24 -30.34
C ARG A 451 3.49 -0.94 -31.84
N GLU A 452 4.42 -1.51 -32.61
CA GLU A 452 4.41 -1.39 -34.07
C GLU A 452 3.11 -1.97 -34.67
N GLY A 453 2.60 -1.31 -35.71
CA GLY A 453 1.42 -1.77 -36.46
C GLY A 453 0.06 -1.47 -35.82
N ILE A 454 0.00 -0.77 -34.68
CA ILE A 454 -1.25 -0.22 -34.14
C ILE A 454 -1.52 1.14 -34.77
N GLU A 455 -2.75 1.33 -35.29
CA GLU A 455 -3.27 2.62 -35.74
C GLU A 455 -4.14 3.22 -34.64
N PHE A 456 -3.86 4.47 -34.27
CA PHE A 456 -4.61 5.23 -33.26
C PHE A 456 -5.49 6.29 -33.93
N ILE A 457 -6.59 6.66 -33.28
CA ILE A 457 -7.41 7.81 -33.70
C ILE A 457 -6.74 9.12 -33.27
N THR A 458 -6.67 10.07 -34.20
CA THR A 458 -6.12 11.43 -34.04
C THR A 458 -7.09 12.46 -34.62
N ALA A 459 -6.82 13.75 -34.42
CA ALA A 459 -7.64 14.82 -34.99
C ALA A 459 -7.67 14.82 -36.54
N GLU A 460 -6.64 14.25 -37.19
CA GLU A 460 -6.47 14.21 -38.64
C GLU A 460 -7.18 13.01 -39.29
N ASN A 461 -7.22 11.85 -38.63
CA ASN A 461 -7.81 10.62 -39.19
C ASN A 461 -9.21 10.29 -38.65
N LYS A 462 -9.70 10.98 -37.61
CA LYS A 462 -11.03 10.68 -37.04
C LYS A 462 -12.16 10.81 -38.09
N PRO A 463 -13.17 9.92 -38.07
CA PRO A 463 -14.30 10.00 -38.99
C PRO A 463 -15.03 11.35 -38.95
N LYS A 464 -15.53 11.78 -40.11
CA LYS A 464 -16.41 12.96 -40.24
C LYS A 464 -17.88 12.66 -40.00
N GLU A 465 -18.26 11.41 -40.19
CA GLU A 465 -19.59 10.87 -39.93
C GLU A 465 -19.45 9.49 -39.26
N TYR A 466 -20.28 9.24 -38.25
CA TYR A 466 -20.29 8.02 -37.45
C TYR A 466 -21.61 7.21 -37.67
N PRO A 467 -21.59 5.88 -37.48
CA PRO A 467 -22.78 5.04 -37.62
C PRO A 467 -23.87 5.38 -36.59
N LEU A 468 -25.12 5.51 -37.06
CA LEU A 468 -26.30 5.84 -36.23
C LEU A 468 -26.98 4.65 -35.56
N PHE A 469 -26.76 3.45 -36.11
CA PHE A 469 -27.32 2.20 -35.63
C PHE A 469 -26.22 1.38 -34.98
N TYR A 470 -26.52 0.78 -33.84
CA TYR A 470 -25.55 -0.03 -33.10
C TYR A 470 -25.36 -1.40 -33.76
N ASN A 471 -24.56 -1.40 -34.82
CA ASN A 471 -24.11 -2.60 -35.52
C ASN A 471 -22.81 -3.12 -34.90
N TYR A 472 -22.86 -3.58 -33.65
CA TYR A 472 -21.74 -4.38 -33.14
C TYR A 472 -21.62 -5.62 -34.04
N PRO A 473 -20.43 -5.91 -34.63
CA PRO A 473 -20.29 -7.11 -35.44
C PRO A 473 -20.58 -8.30 -34.54
N GLN A 474 -21.63 -9.05 -34.85
CA GLN A 474 -21.93 -10.30 -34.18
C GLN A 474 -20.74 -11.25 -34.36
N ARG A 475 -19.80 -11.23 -33.41
CA ARG A 475 -18.90 -12.34 -33.13
C ARG A 475 -19.78 -13.46 -32.59
N VAL A 476 -20.50 -14.15 -33.48
CA VAL A 476 -21.26 -15.38 -33.17
C VAL A 476 -20.28 -16.52 -32.92
N GLU A 477 -19.47 -16.35 -31.89
CA GLU A 477 -19.00 -17.48 -31.13
C GLU A 477 -20.14 -17.86 -30.18
N GLU A 478 -20.53 -19.13 -30.18
CA GLU A 478 -21.55 -19.68 -29.26
C GLU A 478 -21.24 -19.38 -27.77
N ARG A 479 -19.97 -19.05 -27.49
CA ARG A 479 -19.42 -18.61 -26.19
C ARG A 479 -20.19 -17.45 -25.53
N TYR A 480 -20.77 -16.53 -26.31
CA TYR A 480 -21.50 -15.34 -25.82
C TYR A 480 -23.03 -15.40 -26.00
N SER A 481 -23.61 -16.61 -26.09
CA SER A 481 -25.08 -16.73 -25.95
C SER A 481 -25.55 -16.17 -24.60
N GLY A 482 -26.45 -15.17 -24.62
CA GLY A 482 -26.91 -14.47 -23.39
C GLY A 482 -27.45 -15.44 -22.33
N ASP A 483 -28.13 -16.49 -22.78
CA ASP A 483 -28.58 -17.66 -22.03
C ASP A 483 -27.52 -18.32 -21.11
N ARG A 484 -26.23 -18.20 -21.41
CA ARG A 484 -25.12 -18.72 -20.60
C ARG A 484 -24.76 -17.74 -19.48
N TRP A 485 -24.59 -16.47 -19.82
CA TRP A 485 -24.22 -15.42 -18.87
C TRP A 485 -25.34 -15.18 -17.87
N ASP A 486 -26.59 -15.14 -18.32
CA ASP A 486 -27.77 -15.02 -17.46
C ASP A 486 -27.80 -16.12 -16.39
N LYS A 487 -27.53 -17.37 -16.75
CA LYS A 487 -27.49 -18.50 -15.79
C LYS A 487 -26.30 -18.40 -14.82
N MET A 488 -25.17 -17.84 -15.26
CA MET A 488 -24.03 -17.58 -14.39
C MET A 488 -24.32 -16.46 -13.39
N ILE A 489 -24.95 -15.38 -13.84
CA ILE A 489 -25.32 -14.23 -13.00
C ILE A 489 -26.42 -14.64 -12.01
N ASP A 490 -27.46 -15.35 -12.46
CA ASP A 490 -28.52 -15.90 -11.59
C ASP A 490 -27.93 -16.82 -10.50
N LYS A 491 -26.91 -17.61 -10.86
CA LYS A 491 -26.17 -18.43 -9.90
C LYS A 491 -25.42 -17.56 -8.87
N LEU A 492 -24.64 -16.57 -9.32
CA LEU A 492 -23.92 -15.63 -8.44
C LEU A 492 -24.89 -14.94 -7.47
N ILE A 493 -26.03 -14.44 -7.95
CA ILE A 493 -27.08 -13.83 -7.10
C ILE A 493 -27.57 -14.83 -6.05
N SER A 494 -27.83 -16.09 -6.45
CA SER A 494 -28.34 -17.12 -5.53
C SER A 494 -27.34 -17.60 -4.48
N GLU A 495 -26.03 -17.52 -4.78
CA GLU A 495 -24.95 -17.94 -3.88
C GLU A 495 -24.43 -16.77 -2.99
N THR A 496 -24.75 -15.51 -3.33
CA THR A 496 -24.28 -14.33 -2.60
C THR A 496 -25.03 -14.16 -1.27
N ASN A 497 -24.29 -14.24 -0.15
CA ASN A 497 -24.87 -14.05 1.18
C ASN A 497 -25.03 -12.56 1.53
N LEU A 498 -26.26 -12.05 1.44
CA LEU A 498 -26.62 -10.66 1.78
C LEU A 498 -27.12 -10.47 3.23
N THR A 499 -27.01 -11.49 4.09
CA THR A 499 -27.53 -11.46 5.47
C THR A 499 -26.79 -10.42 6.32
N VAL A 500 -27.54 -9.52 6.95
CA VAL A 500 -27.01 -8.55 7.91
C VAL A 500 -27.52 -8.92 9.31
N PRO A 501 -26.63 -9.23 10.28
CA PRO A 501 -27.01 -9.48 11.67
C PRO A 501 -27.72 -8.29 12.33
N PRO A 502 -28.61 -8.52 13.33
CA PRO A 502 -29.39 -7.44 13.95
C PRO A 502 -28.56 -6.46 14.79
N ASN A 503 -27.34 -6.84 15.17
CA ASN A 503 -26.36 -5.97 15.82
C ASN A 503 -25.10 -5.95 14.95
N ARG A 504 -24.44 -4.80 14.80
CA ARG A 504 -23.16 -4.76 14.07
C ARG A 504 -22.05 -5.37 14.92
N THR A 505 -21.77 -4.78 16.08
CA THR A 505 -20.67 -5.21 16.96
C THR A 505 -21.21 -5.80 18.25
N CYS A 506 -20.57 -6.86 18.75
CA CYS A 506 -20.76 -7.36 20.11
C CYS A 506 -19.49 -7.18 20.96
N LEU A 507 -19.65 -7.07 22.28
CA LEU A 507 -18.55 -6.74 23.20
C LEU A 507 -18.63 -7.61 24.45
N ALA A 508 -17.53 -8.27 24.79
CA ALA A 508 -17.33 -8.97 26.06
C ALA A 508 -16.34 -8.20 26.95
N TYR A 509 -16.71 -8.04 28.22
CA TYR A 509 -15.89 -7.50 29.30
C TYR A 509 -16.45 -7.99 30.63
N ASP A 510 -15.57 -8.50 31.48
CA ASP A 510 -15.84 -8.88 32.86
C ASP A 510 -14.81 -8.26 33.81
N GLU A 511 -15.29 -7.74 34.95
CA GLU A 511 -14.39 -7.19 35.96
C GLU A 511 -13.71 -8.27 36.82
N GLU A 512 -14.25 -9.50 36.89
CA GLU A 512 -13.66 -10.63 37.61
C GLU A 512 -12.29 -11.05 37.01
N MET A 513 -12.02 -10.73 35.74
CA MET A 513 -10.69 -10.88 35.13
C MET A 513 -9.62 -10.01 35.81
N ARG A 514 -10.00 -9.05 36.66
CA ARG A 514 -9.09 -8.20 37.46
C ARG A 514 -8.51 -8.94 38.68
N CYS A 515 -9.12 -10.05 39.10
CA CYS A 515 -8.65 -10.81 40.26
C CYS A 515 -7.25 -11.39 40.05
N HIS A 516 -6.86 -11.74 38.82
CA HIS A 516 -5.49 -12.08 38.49
C HIS A 516 -4.57 -10.86 38.62
N ASN A 517 -3.76 -10.79 39.67
CA ASN A 517 -2.89 -9.64 39.95
C ASN A 517 -1.53 -10.06 40.54
N ASN A 518 -0.51 -9.22 40.35
CA ASN A 518 0.82 -9.46 40.87
C ASN A 518 1.01 -8.76 42.22
N THR A 519 0.77 -9.48 43.33
CA THR A 519 0.96 -8.94 44.68
C THR A 519 2.43 -8.70 45.06
N SER A 520 3.38 -9.24 44.28
CA SER A 520 4.82 -9.17 44.57
C SER A 520 5.50 -7.98 43.88
N MET A 521 4.93 -7.47 42.78
CA MET A 521 5.50 -6.38 41.99
C MET A 521 4.41 -5.36 41.60
N VAL A 522 4.31 -4.29 42.40
CA VAL A 522 3.29 -3.23 42.27
C VAL A 522 3.28 -2.55 40.89
N ARG A 523 4.42 -2.51 40.20
CA ARG A 523 4.61 -1.92 38.87
C ARG A 523 4.65 -2.95 37.73
N HIS A 524 3.98 -4.11 37.87
CA HIS A 524 3.90 -5.08 36.77
C HIS A 524 3.14 -4.49 35.56
N PRO A 525 3.65 -4.61 34.32
CA PRO A 525 3.04 -3.97 33.14
C PRO A 525 1.69 -4.60 32.80
N GLU A 526 1.60 -5.93 32.78
CA GLU A 526 0.33 -6.64 32.70
C GLU A 526 -0.40 -6.49 34.04
N LYS A 527 -1.30 -5.51 34.13
CA LYS A 527 -2.06 -5.14 35.34
C LYS A 527 -3.57 -5.10 35.12
N PRO A 528 -4.40 -5.35 36.16
CA PRO A 528 -5.87 -5.32 36.07
C PRO A 528 -6.50 -4.06 35.48
N ASP A 529 -5.83 -2.90 35.63
CA ASP A 529 -6.36 -1.63 35.14
C ASP A 529 -6.43 -1.55 33.61
N ARG A 530 -5.68 -2.40 32.88
CA ARG A 530 -5.66 -2.42 31.39
C ARG A 530 -7.07 -2.54 30.81
N ILE A 531 -7.77 -3.62 31.13
CA ILE A 531 -9.15 -3.86 30.69
C ILE A 531 -10.14 -2.83 31.25
N THR A 532 -9.85 -2.28 32.44
CA THR A 532 -10.73 -1.31 33.11
C THR A 532 -10.67 0.06 32.42
N SER A 533 -9.50 0.51 32.00
CA SER A 533 -9.32 1.76 31.24
C SER A 533 -9.94 1.66 29.85
N ILE A 534 -9.73 0.56 29.14
CA ILE A 534 -10.36 0.29 27.84
C ILE A 534 -11.89 0.35 27.98
N PHE A 535 -12.46 -0.38 28.94
CA PHE A 535 -13.91 -0.40 29.17
C PHE A 535 -14.48 0.99 29.52
N LYS A 536 -13.78 1.78 30.37
CA LYS A 536 -14.17 3.17 30.68
C LYS A 536 -14.10 4.10 29.46
N LYS A 537 -13.11 3.93 28.56
CA LYS A 537 -13.06 4.69 27.31
C LYS A 537 -14.24 4.34 26.40
N HIS A 538 -14.63 3.06 26.34
CA HIS A 538 -15.82 2.61 25.59
C HIS A 538 -17.12 3.16 26.18
N GLU A 539 -17.24 3.24 27.51
CA GLU A 539 -18.34 3.92 28.21
C GLU A 539 -18.39 5.42 27.85
N ALA A 540 -17.28 6.15 28.01
CA ALA A 540 -17.20 7.57 27.66
C ALA A 540 -17.53 7.87 26.19
N PHE A 541 -17.15 6.97 25.28
CA PHE A 541 -17.45 7.09 23.85
C PHE A 541 -18.88 6.64 23.50
N GLY A 542 -19.64 6.07 24.43
CA GLY A 542 -21.00 5.58 24.19
C GLY A 542 -21.03 4.36 23.27
N PHE A 543 -20.01 3.51 23.35
CA PHE A 543 -19.93 2.25 22.60
C PHE A 543 -20.69 1.13 23.30
N LEU A 544 -20.89 1.19 24.62
CA LEU A 544 -21.62 0.17 25.38
C LEU A 544 -23.10 0.09 25.00
N GLU A 545 -23.69 1.20 24.56
CA GLU A 545 -25.06 1.29 24.04
C GLU A 545 -25.18 0.93 22.56
N ARG A 546 -24.05 0.91 21.83
CA ARG A 546 -23.96 0.60 20.40
C ARG A 546 -23.57 -0.85 20.13
N CYS A 547 -22.88 -1.49 21.07
CA CYS A 547 -22.48 -2.89 21.02
C CYS A 547 -23.50 -3.78 21.73
N LEU A 548 -23.74 -4.98 21.18
CA LEU A 548 -24.40 -6.05 21.91
C LEU A 548 -23.48 -6.56 23.04
N ARG A 549 -23.83 -6.30 24.30
CA ARG A 549 -23.10 -6.86 25.45
C ARG A 549 -23.24 -8.39 25.45
N VAL A 550 -22.11 -9.09 25.47
CA VAL A 550 -22.02 -10.56 25.52
C VAL A 550 -21.87 -11.01 26.97
N GLU A 551 -22.54 -12.09 27.35
CA GLU A 551 -22.40 -12.71 28.68
C GLU A 551 -21.03 -13.36 28.84
N SER A 552 -20.39 -13.13 29.98
CA SER A 552 -19.14 -13.78 30.37
C SER A 552 -19.37 -15.21 30.86
N ARG A 553 -18.39 -16.08 30.66
CA ARG A 553 -18.33 -17.41 31.29
C ARG A 553 -16.88 -17.89 31.39
N GLN A 554 -16.63 -18.88 32.24
CA GLN A 554 -15.43 -19.69 32.12
C GLN A 554 -15.55 -20.61 30.89
N ALA A 555 -14.43 -20.86 30.23
CA ALA A 555 -14.29 -21.94 29.26
C ALA A 555 -14.37 -23.30 29.96
N ASP A 556 -15.07 -24.26 29.33
CA ASP A 556 -15.11 -25.62 29.81
C ASP A 556 -13.75 -26.28 29.63
N ARG A 557 -13.39 -27.24 30.49
CA ARG A 557 -12.13 -27.99 30.37
C ARG A 557 -11.91 -28.57 28.97
N THR A 558 -12.96 -29.11 28.36
CA THR A 558 -12.90 -29.67 27.00
C THR A 558 -12.61 -28.63 25.92
N GLU A 559 -12.94 -27.35 26.15
CA GLU A 559 -12.60 -26.26 25.23
C GLU A 559 -11.14 -25.83 25.40
N LEU A 560 -10.64 -25.76 26.63
CA LEU A 560 -9.21 -25.52 26.93
C LEU A 560 -8.32 -26.61 26.31
N GLU A 561 -8.75 -27.87 26.42
CA GLU A 561 -8.09 -29.05 25.85
C GLU A 561 -8.21 -29.15 24.29
N TYR A 562 -8.75 -28.13 23.60
CA TYR A 562 -8.72 -28.07 22.13
C TYR A 562 -7.32 -27.82 21.55
N VAL A 563 -6.44 -27.16 22.29
CA VAL A 563 -5.05 -26.85 21.88
C VAL A 563 -4.02 -27.06 22.99
N HIS A 564 -4.43 -27.18 24.25
CA HIS A 564 -3.54 -27.50 25.37
C HIS A 564 -3.68 -28.95 25.81
N SER A 565 -2.63 -29.50 26.43
CA SER A 565 -2.72 -30.81 27.05
C SER A 565 -3.55 -30.78 28.34
N SER A 566 -4.15 -31.93 28.69
CA SER A 566 -4.78 -32.12 30.00
C SER A 566 -3.82 -31.82 31.15
N SER A 567 -2.53 -32.16 31.03
CA SER A 567 -1.51 -31.87 32.04
C SER A 567 -1.24 -30.38 32.24
N HIS A 568 -1.34 -29.56 31.19
CA HIS A 568 -1.22 -28.11 31.29
C HIS A 568 -2.44 -27.49 31.98
N VAL A 569 -3.64 -27.96 31.64
CA VAL A 569 -4.89 -27.56 32.31
C VAL A 569 -4.87 -27.97 33.78
N ASP A 570 -4.46 -29.20 34.10
CA ASP A 570 -4.30 -29.69 35.48
C ASP A 570 -3.26 -28.88 36.27
N PHE A 571 -2.14 -28.52 35.64
CA PHE A 571 -1.14 -27.65 36.25
C PHE A 571 -1.72 -26.30 36.66
N LEU A 572 -2.42 -25.62 35.75
CA LEU A 572 -3.03 -24.31 36.01
C LEU A 572 -4.16 -24.41 37.04
N MET A 573 -5.05 -25.41 36.94
CA MET A 573 -6.07 -25.68 37.98
C MET A 573 -5.44 -25.88 39.36
N SER A 574 -4.29 -26.55 39.44
CA SER A 574 -3.60 -26.80 40.71
C SER A 574 -3.03 -25.54 41.37
N LEU A 575 -3.02 -24.37 40.71
CA LEU A 575 -2.58 -23.10 41.30
C LEU A 575 -3.55 -22.60 42.38
N ASN A 576 -4.85 -22.90 42.25
CA ASN A 576 -5.88 -22.43 43.17
C ASN A 576 -5.58 -22.77 44.64
N ASP A 577 -4.96 -23.93 44.89
CA ASP A 577 -4.64 -24.45 46.23
C ASP A 577 -3.19 -24.18 46.68
N LYS A 578 -2.35 -23.52 45.87
CA LYS A 578 -0.92 -23.31 46.19
C LYS A 578 -0.70 -22.15 47.15
N LEU A 579 0.34 -22.31 47.97
CA LEU A 579 0.84 -21.23 48.83
C LEU A 579 1.69 -20.24 48.02
N PRO A 580 1.73 -18.93 48.39
CA PRO A 580 2.51 -17.91 47.69
C PRO A 580 4.03 -18.17 47.62
N MET A 581 4.58 -19.07 48.44
CA MET A 581 5.98 -19.50 48.32
C MET A 581 6.17 -20.51 47.17
N GLU A 582 5.23 -21.45 47.01
CA GLU A 582 5.25 -22.44 45.93
C GLU A 582 5.02 -21.78 44.57
N MET A 583 4.11 -20.80 44.50
CA MET A 583 3.91 -19.98 43.30
C MET A 583 5.20 -19.30 42.87
N ARG A 584 5.91 -18.61 43.77
CA ARG A 584 7.21 -17.97 43.47
C ARG A 584 8.31 -18.95 43.05
N ASP A 585 8.22 -20.21 43.44
CA ASP A 585 9.13 -21.26 42.97
C ASP A 585 8.71 -21.89 41.62
N LEU A 586 7.45 -21.70 41.22
CA LEU A 586 6.98 -21.98 39.86
C LEU A 586 7.29 -20.83 38.90
N GLU A 587 7.11 -19.57 39.30
CA GLU A 587 7.44 -18.38 38.50
C GLU A 587 8.89 -18.43 37.98
N LYS A 588 9.85 -18.78 38.86
CA LYS A 588 11.27 -18.96 38.51
C LYS A 588 11.56 -20.04 37.45
N LYS A 589 10.58 -20.89 37.12
CA LYS A 589 10.69 -21.97 36.12
C LYS A 589 10.01 -21.61 34.78
N HIS A 590 9.25 -20.52 34.74
CA HIS A 590 8.55 -20.03 33.56
C HIS A 590 9.20 -18.74 33.06
N ASN A 591 9.00 -18.39 31.80
CA ASN A 591 9.59 -17.20 31.20
C ASN A 591 8.58 -16.04 31.22
N SER A 592 8.85 -15.01 32.03
CA SER A 592 7.99 -13.83 32.18
C SER A 592 6.53 -14.16 32.55
N VAL A 593 6.33 -14.85 33.68
CA VAL A 593 4.99 -15.19 34.22
C VAL A 593 4.94 -14.89 35.71
N TYR A 594 3.79 -14.40 36.19
CA TYR A 594 3.43 -14.35 37.61
C TYR A 594 2.18 -15.20 37.86
N PHE A 595 2.06 -15.79 39.04
CA PHE A 595 0.92 -16.62 39.42
C PHE A 595 0.19 -16.08 40.66
N CYS A 596 -1.13 -16.22 40.68
CA CYS A 596 -1.96 -16.04 41.87
C CYS A 596 -3.03 -17.15 41.92
N ASN A 597 -3.79 -17.25 43.01
CA ASN A 597 -4.80 -18.31 43.20
C ASN A 597 -5.94 -18.21 42.17
N GLU A 598 -6.17 -17.02 41.63
CA GLU A 598 -7.21 -16.71 40.64
C GLU A 598 -6.73 -16.81 39.19
N THR A 599 -5.44 -17.14 38.94
CA THR A 599 -4.88 -17.21 37.57
C THR A 599 -5.69 -18.13 36.66
N TYR A 600 -6.00 -19.36 37.09
CA TYR A 600 -6.77 -20.31 36.27
C TYR A 600 -8.20 -19.80 35.99
N TYR A 601 -8.84 -19.21 36.99
CA TYR A 601 -10.18 -18.66 36.89
C TYR A 601 -10.23 -17.51 35.87
N CYS A 602 -9.36 -16.51 36.01
CA CYS A 602 -9.31 -15.36 35.08
C CYS A 602 -8.91 -15.79 33.66
N ALA A 603 -7.94 -16.68 33.50
CA ALA A 603 -7.55 -17.19 32.19
C ALA A 603 -8.70 -17.97 31.52
N SER A 604 -9.41 -18.82 32.26
CA SER A 604 -10.58 -19.55 31.75
C SER A 604 -11.74 -18.60 31.41
N LEU A 605 -11.91 -17.52 32.19
CA LEU A 605 -12.90 -16.47 31.93
C LEU A 605 -12.57 -15.66 30.67
N ALA A 606 -11.30 -15.32 30.43
CA ALA A 606 -10.84 -14.65 29.21
C ALA A 606 -11.13 -15.49 27.95
N VAL A 607 -10.85 -16.80 28.02
CA VAL A 607 -11.20 -17.74 26.94
C VAL A 607 -12.71 -17.80 26.75
N GLY A 608 -13.50 -18.07 27.80
CA GLY A 608 -14.94 -18.24 27.68
C GLY A 608 -15.70 -16.97 27.23
N CYS A 609 -15.22 -15.78 27.61
CA CYS A 609 -15.70 -14.51 27.06
C CYS A 609 -15.47 -14.43 25.55
N THR A 610 -14.26 -14.75 25.08
CA THR A 610 -13.91 -14.75 23.65
C THR A 610 -14.72 -15.79 22.87
N LEU A 611 -14.92 -16.98 23.44
CA LEU A 611 -15.77 -18.02 22.84
C LEU A 611 -17.21 -17.56 22.69
N ASN A 612 -17.77 -16.81 23.64
CA ASN A 612 -19.12 -16.26 23.52
C ASN A 612 -19.22 -15.12 22.49
N VAL A 613 -18.15 -14.34 22.26
CA VAL A 613 -18.09 -13.37 21.14
C VAL A 613 -18.16 -14.10 19.80
N VAL A 614 -17.29 -15.12 19.61
CA VAL A 614 -17.29 -15.98 18.41
C VAL A 614 -18.64 -16.68 18.23
N ASP A 615 -19.25 -17.20 19.30
CA ASP A 615 -20.57 -17.83 19.27
C ASP A 615 -21.67 -16.85 18.82
N THR A 616 -21.63 -15.61 19.33
CA THR A 616 -22.59 -14.55 19.00
C THR A 616 -22.51 -14.17 17.52
N ILE A 617 -21.31 -14.14 16.95
CA ILE A 617 -21.08 -13.82 15.53
C ILE A 617 -21.47 -14.99 14.63
N LEU A 618 -21.01 -16.22 14.93
CA LEU A 618 -21.27 -17.39 14.10
C LEU A 618 -22.72 -17.91 14.20
N SER A 619 -23.44 -17.57 15.27
CA SER A 619 -24.90 -17.73 15.36
C SER A 619 -25.71 -16.59 14.71
N GLY A 620 -25.06 -15.59 14.11
CA GLY A 620 -25.72 -14.50 13.37
C GLY A 620 -26.41 -13.44 14.23
N LYS A 621 -26.08 -13.34 15.53
CA LYS A 621 -26.62 -12.30 16.43
C LYS A 621 -25.88 -10.98 16.32
N ALA A 622 -24.60 -11.03 15.96
CA ALA A 622 -23.75 -9.87 15.65
C ALA A 622 -22.93 -10.14 14.37
N LEU A 623 -22.39 -9.09 13.74
CA LEU A 623 -21.52 -9.19 12.57
C LEU A 623 -20.05 -9.38 12.97
N ASN A 624 -19.57 -8.59 13.91
CA ASN A 624 -18.19 -8.58 14.40
C ASN A 624 -18.18 -8.37 15.94
N GLY A 625 -17.00 -8.38 16.56
CA GLY A 625 -16.93 -8.16 17.99
C GLY A 625 -15.55 -7.96 18.61
N VAL A 626 -15.57 -7.60 19.89
CA VAL A 626 -14.39 -7.24 20.68
C VAL A 626 -14.43 -7.97 22.03
N ALA A 627 -13.33 -8.63 22.38
CA ALA A 627 -13.11 -9.25 23.67
C ALA A 627 -12.08 -8.42 24.46
N ILE A 628 -12.56 -7.62 25.42
CA ILE A 628 -11.73 -6.84 26.34
C ILE A 628 -11.36 -7.76 27.51
N VAL A 629 -10.40 -8.67 27.26
CA VAL A 629 -10.07 -9.80 28.14
C VAL A 629 -8.65 -9.74 28.68
N ARG A 630 -8.41 -10.40 29.81
CA ARG A 630 -7.06 -10.68 30.35
C ARG A 630 -7.11 -11.87 31.32
N PRO A 631 -6.00 -12.59 31.57
CA PRO A 631 -4.67 -12.47 30.97
C PRO A 631 -4.63 -12.76 29.45
N PRO A 632 -3.56 -12.35 28.74
CA PRO A 632 -3.34 -12.66 27.32
C PRO A 632 -3.11 -14.16 27.06
N GLY A 633 -2.97 -14.54 25.78
CA GLY A 633 -2.85 -15.91 25.33
C GLY A 633 -1.81 -16.24 24.24
N HIS A 634 -1.43 -15.31 23.34
CA HIS A 634 -0.70 -15.67 22.10
C HIS A 634 0.69 -16.33 22.30
N HIS A 635 1.35 -16.12 23.44
CA HIS A 635 2.62 -16.79 23.80
C HIS A 635 2.44 -18.18 24.43
N ALA A 636 1.24 -18.56 24.86
CA ALA A 636 1.00 -19.85 25.53
C ALA A 636 1.11 -21.01 24.52
N GLY A 637 2.02 -21.95 24.80
CA GLY A 637 2.17 -23.20 24.03
C GLY A 637 1.26 -24.30 24.55
N CYS A 638 1.23 -25.45 23.86
CA CYS A 638 0.41 -26.62 24.25
C CYS A 638 0.60 -27.03 25.72
N ASP A 639 1.85 -27.00 26.21
CA ASP A 639 2.30 -27.47 27.53
C ASP A 639 3.01 -26.39 28.37
N LEU A 640 2.90 -25.10 28.00
CA LEU A 640 3.73 -24.04 28.57
C LEU A 640 3.02 -22.69 28.69
N SER A 641 3.06 -22.10 29.90
CA SER A 641 2.78 -20.68 30.13
C SER A 641 4.06 -19.85 30.02
N MET A 642 4.00 -18.75 29.27
CA MET A 642 5.09 -17.77 29.13
C MET A 642 4.53 -16.42 28.66
N GLY A 643 5.26 -15.33 28.89
CA GLY A 643 4.91 -14.01 28.37
C GLY A 643 3.55 -13.51 28.86
N PHE A 644 3.28 -13.67 30.16
CA PHE A 644 1.99 -13.42 30.82
C PHE A 644 0.81 -14.28 30.31
N CYS A 645 1.04 -15.19 29.35
CA CYS A 645 0.01 -16.01 28.73
C CYS A 645 -0.12 -17.39 29.40
N PHE A 646 -1.36 -17.83 29.63
CA PHE A 646 -1.66 -19.11 30.29
C PHE A 646 -2.38 -20.10 29.38
N PHE A 647 -3.41 -19.64 28.67
CA PHE A 647 -4.13 -20.36 27.63
C PHE A 647 -4.14 -19.52 26.35
N ASN A 648 -3.97 -20.14 25.20
CA ASN A 648 -3.96 -19.45 23.92
C ASN A 648 -5.40 -19.17 23.46
N THR A 649 -5.91 -18.02 23.90
CA THR A 649 -7.30 -17.58 23.69
C THR A 649 -7.71 -17.59 22.22
N VAL A 650 -6.89 -17.04 21.31
CA VAL A 650 -7.19 -17.01 19.87
C VAL A 650 -7.13 -18.40 19.24
N ALA A 651 -6.20 -19.27 19.64
CA ALA A 651 -6.11 -20.63 19.12
C ALA A 651 -7.29 -21.51 19.58
N ILE A 652 -7.71 -21.40 20.85
CA ILE A 652 -8.91 -22.06 21.36
C ILE A 652 -10.16 -21.56 20.61
N ALA A 653 -10.26 -20.25 20.36
CA ALA A 653 -11.35 -19.64 19.60
C ALA A 653 -11.44 -20.16 18.16
N ALA A 654 -10.29 -20.30 17.47
CA ALA A 654 -10.23 -20.92 16.14
C ALA A 654 -10.74 -22.36 16.17
N ARG A 655 -10.26 -23.19 17.11
CA ARG A 655 -10.71 -24.59 17.23
C ARG A 655 -12.18 -24.72 17.64
N PHE A 656 -12.69 -23.82 18.47
CA PHE A 656 -14.10 -23.75 18.83
C PHE A 656 -14.97 -23.44 17.60
N ALA A 657 -14.60 -22.45 16.79
CA ALA A 657 -15.29 -22.12 15.55
C ALA A 657 -15.32 -23.31 14.57
N GLN A 658 -14.17 -23.98 14.37
CA GLN A 658 -14.07 -25.17 13.53
C GLN A 658 -14.94 -26.33 14.05
N LYS A 659 -14.89 -26.63 15.36
CA LYS A 659 -15.60 -27.78 15.96
C LYS A 659 -17.11 -27.57 16.09
N LYS A 660 -17.56 -26.37 16.48
CA LYS A 660 -18.98 -26.07 16.75
C LYS A 660 -19.74 -25.60 15.51
N TYR A 661 -19.09 -24.81 14.66
CA TYR A 661 -19.72 -24.16 13.50
C TYR A 661 -19.22 -24.69 12.14
N ASN A 662 -18.32 -25.68 12.14
CA ASN A 662 -17.77 -26.29 10.92
C ASN A 662 -17.05 -25.31 9.98
N ILE A 663 -16.58 -24.18 10.53
CA ILE A 663 -15.72 -23.21 9.84
C ILE A 663 -14.47 -23.92 9.31
N LYS A 664 -14.08 -23.65 8.06
CA LYS A 664 -13.00 -24.36 7.37
C LYS A 664 -11.69 -23.60 7.32
N ARG A 665 -11.74 -22.27 7.25
CA ARG A 665 -10.58 -21.40 7.11
C ARG A 665 -10.68 -20.26 8.11
N VAL A 666 -9.79 -20.25 9.10
CA VAL A 666 -9.67 -19.17 10.09
C VAL A 666 -8.39 -18.41 9.80
N LEU A 667 -8.48 -17.09 9.63
CA LEU A 667 -7.31 -16.23 9.60
C LEU A 667 -7.06 -15.74 11.03
N ILE A 668 -5.82 -15.87 11.52
CA ILE A 668 -5.34 -15.20 12.72
C ILE A 668 -4.31 -14.17 12.30
N VAL A 669 -4.60 -12.89 12.54
CA VAL A 669 -3.62 -11.80 12.40
C VAL A 669 -3.12 -11.41 13.79
N ASP A 670 -1.81 -11.34 13.97
CA ASP A 670 -1.16 -10.92 15.20
C ASP A 670 -0.38 -9.63 14.96
N TRP A 671 -0.87 -8.53 15.53
CA TRP A 671 -0.25 -7.21 15.46
C TRP A 671 0.34 -6.78 16.81
N ASP A 672 0.35 -7.67 17.81
CA ASP A 672 1.13 -7.49 19.03
C ASP A 672 2.61 -7.32 18.66
N ILE A 673 3.35 -6.48 19.39
CA ILE A 673 4.75 -6.23 19.02
C ILE A 673 5.63 -7.48 19.20
N HIS A 674 5.18 -8.47 19.96
CA HIS A 674 5.90 -9.71 20.18
C HIS A 674 5.40 -10.83 19.26
N HIS A 675 6.32 -11.66 18.79
CA HIS A 675 5.95 -12.85 18.01
C HIS A 675 5.05 -13.79 18.83
N GLY A 676 3.85 -14.05 18.33
CA GLY A 676 2.87 -14.99 18.90
C GLY A 676 3.30 -16.45 18.76
N ASN A 677 4.43 -16.80 19.37
CA ASN A 677 5.11 -18.10 19.21
C ASN A 677 4.25 -19.30 19.60
N GLY A 678 3.33 -19.13 20.58
CA GLY A 678 2.41 -20.19 21.00
C GLY A 678 1.37 -20.47 19.92
N THR A 679 0.82 -19.41 19.33
CA THR A 679 -0.13 -19.50 18.21
C THR A 679 0.52 -20.12 16.97
N GLN A 680 1.75 -19.69 16.64
CA GLN A 680 2.52 -20.29 15.55
C GLN A 680 2.70 -21.81 15.74
N ASP A 681 3.20 -22.26 16.89
CA ASP A 681 3.46 -23.70 17.16
C ASP A 681 2.19 -24.55 17.02
N MET A 682 1.06 -24.06 17.55
CA MET A 682 -0.25 -24.75 17.51
C MET A 682 -0.81 -24.99 16.09
N PHE A 683 -0.44 -24.14 15.12
CA PHE A 683 -0.95 -24.21 13.74
C PHE A 683 0.13 -24.47 12.68
N TYR A 684 1.41 -24.62 13.07
CA TYR A 684 2.56 -24.73 12.16
C TYR A 684 2.51 -25.88 11.12
N ASN A 685 1.58 -26.82 11.28
CA ASN A 685 1.37 -27.96 10.38
C ASN A 685 -0.04 -27.99 9.74
N ASP A 686 -0.88 -26.95 9.94
CA ASP A 686 -2.32 -27.00 9.68
C ASP A 686 -2.80 -25.94 8.67
N PRO A 687 -3.15 -26.32 7.42
CA PRO A 687 -3.63 -25.38 6.41
C PRO A 687 -5.05 -24.85 6.63
N SER A 688 -5.77 -25.32 7.65
CA SER A 688 -7.11 -24.80 8.00
C SER A 688 -7.05 -23.48 8.78
N VAL A 689 -5.86 -23.09 9.25
CA VAL A 689 -5.61 -21.83 9.94
C VAL A 689 -4.40 -21.15 9.33
N LEU A 690 -4.59 -19.93 8.82
CA LEU A 690 -3.49 -19.06 8.39
C LEU A 690 -3.10 -18.16 9.56
N PHE A 691 -1.85 -18.22 10.00
CA PHE A 691 -1.29 -17.31 11.00
C PHE A 691 -0.39 -16.28 10.31
N MET A 692 -0.66 -14.99 10.54
CA MET A 692 0.17 -13.89 10.05
C MET A 692 0.52 -12.96 11.20
N SER A 693 1.81 -12.75 11.48
CA SER A 693 2.28 -11.94 12.62
C SER A 693 3.24 -10.85 12.17
N LEU A 694 2.95 -9.59 12.53
CA LEU A 694 3.90 -8.47 12.48
C LEU A 694 4.46 -8.26 13.86
N HIS A 695 5.77 -8.25 14.03
CA HIS A 695 6.37 -8.15 15.36
C HIS A 695 7.79 -7.62 15.28
N ARG A 696 8.26 -7.02 16.37
CA ARG A 696 9.66 -6.65 16.53
C ARG A 696 10.49 -7.92 16.72
N TYR A 697 11.47 -8.11 15.84
CA TYR A 697 12.35 -9.29 15.83
C TYR A 697 13.78 -8.92 16.24
N ASP A 698 14.32 -7.82 15.70
CA ASP A 698 15.72 -7.40 15.90
C ASP A 698 16.70 -8.60 15.81
N HIS A 699 16.60 -9.35 14.70
CA HIS A 699 17.37 -10.57 14.40
C HIS A 699 17.27 -11.68 15.48
N GLY A 700 16.10 -11.82 16.10
CA GLY A 700 15.82 -12.83 17.13
C GLY A 700 16.31 -12.44 18.53
N ILE A 701 16.68 -11.17 18.74
CA ILE A 701 17.04 -10.66 20.07
C ILE A 701 15.77 -10.31 20.87
N TRP A 702 14.75 -9.74 20.22
CA TRP A 702 13.53 -9.29 20.89
C TRP A 702 12.71 -10.46 21.45
N TYR A 703 11.93 -10.24 22.52
CA TYR A 703 11.14 -11.29 23.16
C TYR A 703 10.15 -11.92 22.15
N PRO A 704 10.03 -13.26 22.05
CA PRO A 704 10.49 -14.31 22.98
C PRO A 704 11.95 -14.76 22.82
N SER A 705 12.77 -14.04 22.03
CA SER A 705 14.18 -14.31 21.75
C SER A 705 14.42 -15.66 21.07
N SER A 706 13.55 -16.01 20.12
CA SER A 706 13.70 -17.16 19.23
C SER A 706 13.87 -16.73 17.79
N LYS A 707 14.46 -17.61 16.97
CA LYS A 707 14.50 -17.50 15.50
C LYS A 707 13.18 -17.89 14.84
N ASP A 708 12.23 -18.43 15.61
CA ASP A 708 10.96 -18.91 15.08
C ASP A 708 10.07 -17.77 14.53
N GLY A 709 10.35 -16.51 14.90
CA GLY A 709 9.71 -15.31 14.33
C GLY A 709 10.29 -14.85 12.99
N ASP A 710 11.34 -15.49 12.44
CA ASP A 710 11.92 -15.03 11.17
C ASP A 710 10.98 -15.26 9.97
N TYR A 711 11.17 -14.49 8.89
CA TYR A 711 10.33 -14.53 7.68
C TYR A 711 10.41 -15.85 6.93
N ASN A 712 11.47 -16.63 7.16
CA ASN A 712 11.70 -17.94 6.56
C ASN A 712 10.96 -19.10 7.27
N MET A 713 10.27 -18.82 8.38
CA MET A 713 9.49 -19.78 9.15
C MET A 713 8.07 -19.89 8.60
N VAL A 714 7.92 -20.69 7.54
CA VAL A 714 6.73 -20.75 6.68
C VAL A 714 5.72 -21.84 7.03
N GLY A 715 5.89 -22.54 8.15
CA GLY A 715 5.14 -23.77 8.46
C GLY A 715 5.85 -25.02 7.94
N THR A 716 5.26 -26.20 8.17
CA THR A 716 5.79 -27.50 7.72
C THR A 716 4.68 -28.46 7.33
N LYS A 717 5.02 -29.48 6.52
CA LYS A 717 4.08 -30.54 6.08
C LYS A 717 2.90 -29.95 5.31
N GLY A 718 1.67 -30.09 5.83
CA GLY A 718 0.48 -29.51 5.22
C GLY A 718 0.31 -28.01 5.47
N GLY A 719 1.07 -27.43 6.41
CA GLY A 719 0.99 -26.01 6.77
C GLY A 719 2.02 -25.12 6.09
N GLU A 720 2.80 -25.61 5.12
CA GLU A 720 3.76 -24.78 4.38
C GLU A 720 3.05 -23.67 3.59
N GLY A 721 3.46 -22.42 3.83
CA GLY A 721 2.80 -21.21 3.35
C GLY A 721 1.76 -20.63 4.32
N PHE A 722 1.20 -21.43 5.24
CA PHE A 722 0.13 -21.00 6.15
C PHE A 722 0.64 -20.34 7.45
N ASN A 723 1.95 -20.08 7.51
CA ASN A 723 2.58 -19.23 8.53
C ASN A 723 3.34 -18.10 7.85
N VAL A 724 3.01 -16.85 8.20
CA VAL A 724 3.63 -15.63 7.64
C VAL A 724 4.12 -14.74 8.77
N ASN A 725 5.43 -14.72 8.99
CA ASN A 725 6.04 -13.76 9.89
C ASN A 725 6.51 -12.52 9.11
N ILE A 726 6.28 -11.34 9.67
CA ILE A 726 6.77 -10.04 9.19
C ILE A 726 7.69 -9.48 10.29
N PRO A 727 8.95 -9.93 10.34
CA PRO A 727 9.89 -9.57 11.39
C PRO A 727 10.46 -8.18 11.17
N TRP A 728 10.12 -7.23 12.03
CA TRP A 728 10.71 -5.89 12.02
C TRP A 728 12.10 -5.89 12.65
N ASN A 729 13.06 -5.27 11.97
CA ASN A 729 14.44 -5.14 12.41
C ASN A 729 14.85 -3.67 12.31
N GLU A 730 15.74 -3.23 13.20
CA GLU A 730 16.41 -1.93 13.13
C GLU A 730 15.46 -0.72 13.23
N GLY A 731 15.21 -0.28 14.47
CA GLY A 731 14.50 0.96 14.79
C GLY A 731 13.08 0.76 15.30
N SER A 732 12.40 1.87 15.64
CA SER A 732 10.97 1.89 15.90
C SER A 732 10.20 1.82 14.57
N MET A 733 9.19 0.96 14.50
CA MET A 733 8.20 1.02 13.41
C MET A 733 6.95 1.76 13.88
N GLY A 734 6.20 2.30 12.94
CA GLY A 734 4.95 2.98 13.19
C GLY A 734 3.93 2.66 12.10
N ASP A 735 2.98 3.58 12.01
CA ASP A 735 1.86 3.59 11.08
C ASP A 735 2.24 3.20 9.64
N ALA A 736 3.25 3.87 9.05
CA ALA A 736 3.64 3.68 7.65
C ALA A 736 4.06 2.24 7.33
N GLU A 737 4.88 1.64 8.20
CA GLU A 737 5.41 0.29 8.00
C GLU A 737 4.33 -0.78 8.13
N TYR A 738 3.42 -0.64 9.10
CA TYR A 738 2.31 -1.56 9.30
C TYR A 738 1.31 -1.47 8.14
N ILE A 739 0.94 -0.28 7.67
CA ILE A 739 0.04 -0.13 6.52
C ILE A 739 0.68 -0.65 5.23
N ALA A 740 1.99 -0.44 5.01
CA ALA A 740 2.70 -1.03 3.88
C ALA A 740 2.67 -2.57 3.92
N ALA A 741 2.95 -3.19 5.07
CA ALA A 741 2.82 -4.64 5.24
C ALA A 741 1.39 -5.15 5.04
N PHE A 742 0.39 -4.37 5.46
CA PHE A 742 -1.02 -4.70 5.23
C PHE A 742 -1.39 -4.69 3.75
N GLN A 743 -0.98 -3.66 3.01
CA GLN A 743 -1.25 -3.53 1.57
C GLN A 743 -0.47 -4.54 0.73
N GLN A 744 0.78 -4.82 1.08
CA GLN A 744 1.70 -5.62 0.25
C GLN A 744 1.77 -7.11 0.60
N ILE A 745 1.36 -7.52 1.81
CA ILE A 745 1.44 -8.91 2.26
C ILE A 745 0.09 -9.40 2.81
N ILE A 746 -0.40 -8.79 3.90
CA ILE A 746 -1.51 -9.38 4.68
C ILE A 746 -2.80 -9.38 3.88
N MET A 747 -3.20 -8.28 3.26
CA MET A 747 -4.45 -8.26 2.50
C MET A 747 -4.38 -9.13 1.24
N PRO A 748 -3.33 -9.07 0.38
CA PRO A 748 -3.20 -9.98 -0.76
C PRO A 748 -3.32 -11.47 -0.37
N VAL A 749 -2.55 -11.90 0.65
CA VAL A 749 -2.57 -13.29 1.15
C VAL A 749 -3.90 -13.65 1.79
N ALA A 750 -4.51 -12.76 2.58
CA ALA A 750 -5.79 -13.01 3.23
C ALA A 750 -6.95 -13.12 2.23
N TYR A 751 -6.93 -12.33 1.15
CA TYR A 751 -7.88 -12.47 0.04
C TYR A 751 -7.71 -13.83 -0.67
N GLU A 752 -6.48 -14.32 -0.88
CA GLU A 752 -6.20 -15.64 -1.50
C GLU A 752 -6.58 -16.82 -0.61
N PHE A 753 -6.38 -16.69 0.70
CA PHE A 753 -6.86 -17.66 1.70
C PHE A 753 -8.39 -17.66 1.85
N ALA A 754 -9.06 -16.55 1.53
CA ALA A 754 -10.52 -16.37 1.61
C ALA A 754 -11.12 -16.90 2.94
N PRO A 755 -10.77 -16.33 4.11
CA PRO A 755 -11.20 -16.84 5.42
C PRO A 755 -12.72 -16.75 5.63
N GLU A 756 -13.22 -17.64 6.48
CA GLU A 756 -14.63 -17.68 6.93
C GLU A 756 -14.84 -17.05 8.32
N LEU A 757 -13.73 -16.76 9.02
CA LEU A 757 -13.62 -16.02 10.27
C LEU A 757 -12.23 -15.37 10.35
N VAL A 758 -12.15 -14.12 10.77
CA VAL A 758 -10.90 -13.43 11.11
C VAL A 758 -10.84 -13.22 12.62
N LEU A 759 -9.77 -13.72 13.25
CA LEU A 759 -9.39 -13.43 14.62
C LEU A 759 -8.18 -12.52 14.61
N VAL A 760 -8.14 -11.55 15.51
CA VAL A 760 -6.97 -10.68 15.70
C VAL A 760 -6.47 -10.83 17.12
N SER A 761 -5.22 -11.27 17.26
CA SER A 761 -4.42 -11.09 18.47
C SER A 761 -4.13 -9.59 18.59
N ALA A 762 -5.02 -8.89 19.29
CA ALA A 762 -5.04 -7.44 19.33
C ALA A 762 -4.18 -6.92 20.49
N GLY A 763 -2.87 -7.09 20.35
CA GLY A 763 -1.88 -6.41 21.18
C GLY A 763 -1.81 -4.92 20.83
N PHE A 764 -1.63 -4.07 21.84
CA PHE A 764 -1.45 -2.62 21.63
C PHE A 764 -0.13 -2.13 22.25
N ASP A 765 0.86 -3.02 22.38
CA ASP A 765 2.22 -2.67 22.82
C ASP A 765 3.12 -2.20 21.68
N ALA A 766 2.74 -2.42 20.42
CA ALA A 766 3.35 -1.72 19.29
C ALA A 766 2.91 -0.23 19.23
N ALA A 767 1.97 0.20 20.08
CA ALA A 767 1.44 1.56 20.07
C ALA A 767 2.41 2.59 20.65
N PHE A 768 2.30 3.84 20.18
CA PHE A 768 3.06 4.96 20.71
C PHE A 768 2.93 5.08 22.24
N GLY A 769 4.06 5.32 22.90
CA GLY A 769 4.12 5.50 24.35
C GLY A 769 4.01 4.20 25.16
N ASP A 770 3.97 3.02 24.52
CA ASP A 770 4.03 1.76 25.25
C ASP A 770 5.40 1.54 25.93
N PRO A 771 5.44 1.18 27.22
CA PRO A 771 6.70 1.03 27.96
C PRO A 771 7.48 -0.25 27.62
N LEU A 772 6.92 -1.21 26.88
CA LEU A 772 7.62 -2.43 26.49
C LEU A 772 7.97 -2.45 24.99
N GLY A 773 7.06 -2.06 24.10
CA GLY A 773 7.33 -2.19 22.66
C GLY A 773 8.24 -1.13 22.06
N HIS A 774 8.09 0.13 22.51
CA HIS A 774 8.80 1.30 21.99
C HIS A 774 8.64 1.54 20.47
N TYR A 775 7.47 1.17 19.94
CA TYR A 775 7.05 1.48 18.57
C TYR A 775 6.03 2.64 18.57
N GLU A 776 5.66 3.11 17.39
CA GLU A 776 4.98 4.40 17.17
C GLU A 776 3.67 4.24 16.39
N ILE A 777 2.99 3.09 16.49
CA ILE A 777 1.70 2.88 15.82
C ILE A 777 0.64 3.71 16.56
N SER A 778 -0.14 4.48 15.82
CA SER A 778 -1.18 5.35 16.36
C SER A 778 -2.54 4.61 16.43
N PRO A 779 -3.52 5.12 17.19
CA PRO A 779 -4.91 4.65 17.12
C PRO A 779 -5.47 4.69 15.68
N VAL A 780 -5.01 5.61 14.84
CA VAL A 780 -5.41 5.70 13.43
C VAL A 780 -4.88 4.50 12.64
N GLY A 781 -3.61 4.12 12.80
CA GLY A 781 -3.04 2.91 12.19
C GLY A 781 -3.85 1.66 12.50
N TYR A 782 -4.17 1.43 13.78
CA TYR A 782 -5.04 0.30 14.18
C TYR A 782 -6.46 0.39 13.61
N ALA A 783 -7.03 1.57 13.45
CA ALA A 783 -8.33 1.76 12.80
C ALA A 783 -8.30 1.36 11.31
N HIS A 784 -7.30 1.80 10.54
CA HIS A 784 -7.17 1.41 9.13
C HIS A 784 -6.88 -0.09 8.97
N MET A 785 -6.02 -0.69 9.81
CA MET A 785 -5.81 -2.15 9.80
C MET A 785 -7.10 -2.92 10.07
N THR A 786 -7.89 -2.48 11.05
CA THR A 786 -9.22 -3.05 11.35
C THR A 786 -10.18 -2.92 10.17
N HIS A 787 -10.16 -1.78 9.49
CA HIS A 787 -11.01 -1.51 8.32
C HIS A 787 -10.66 -2.44 7.17
N MET A 788 -9.37 -2.62 6.84
CA MET A 788 -8.94 -3.53 5.79
C MET A 788 -9.43 -4.96 6.05
N LEU A 789 -9.22 -5.50 7.26
CA LEU A 789 -9.67 -6.84 7.64
C LEU A 789 -11.20 -7.00 7.62
N SER A 790 -11.95 -5.92 7.83
CA SER A 790 -13.43 -5.95 7.82
C SER A 790 -14.05 -6.24 6.44
N SER A 791 -13.26 -6.21 5.37
CA SER A 791 -13.68 -6.67 4.03
C SER A 791 -13.72 -8.20 3.89
N LEU A 792 -13.06 -8.94 4.77
CA LEU A 792 -12.92 -10.39 4.72
C LEU A 792 -14.05 -11.11 5.47
N ALA A 793 -14.22 -12.41 5.22
CA ALA A 793 -15.11 -13.30 5.99
C ALA A 793 -16.57 -12.83 6.13
N ASN A 794 -17.09 -12.01 5.20
CA ASN A 794 -18.37 -11.31 5.33
C ASN A 794 -18.46 -10.47 6.62
N GLY A 795 -17.40 -9.68 6.90
CA GLY A 795 -17.31 -8.78 8.06
C GLY A 795 -17.06 -9.46 9.40
N LYS A 796 -16.87 -10.79 9.45
CA LYS A 796 -16.68 -11.56 10.69
C LYS A 796 -15.27 -11.41 11.26
N VAL A 797 -15.02 -10.27 11.88
CA VAL A 797 -13.76 -9.95 12.58
C VAL A 797 -13.98 -9.99 14.10
N VAL A 798 -13.04 -10.61 14.82
CA VAL A 798 -12.99 -10.61 16.29
C VAL A 798 -11.66 -10.05 16.75
N LEU A 799 -11.68 -8.97 17.54
CA LEU A 799 -10.50 -8.42 18.20
C LEU A 799 -10.39 -8.98 19.61
N VAL A 800 -9.27 -9.63 19.94
CA VAL A 800 -9.03 -10.25 21.25
C VAL A 800 -7.83 -9.55 21.89
N LEU A 801 -8.02 -8.89 23.03
CA LEU A 801 -6.94 -8.13 23.67
C LEU A 801 -5.78 -9.07 24.10
N GLU A 802 -4.57 -8.78 23.62
CA GLU A 802 -3.33 -9.47 23.99
C GLU A 802 -2.44 -8.52 24.83
N GLY A 803 -1.31 -8.04 24.31
CA GLY A 803 -0.41 -7.08 24.95
C GLY A 803 -0.88 -5.61 24.94
N GLY A 804 0.04 -4.70 25.23
CA GLY A 804 -0.21 -3.26 25.40
C GLY A 804 -0.42 -2.86 26.86
N TYR A 805 0.42 -1.94 27.35
CA TYR A 805 0.68 -1.71 28.76
C TYR A 805 0.61 -0.23 29.17
N ASN A 806 0.69 0.70 28.21
CA ASN A 806 0.27 2.09 28.44
C ASN A 806 -1.27 2.21 28.46
N LEU A 807 -1.84 2.58 29.62
CA LEU A 807 -3.29 2.64 29.82
C LEU A 807 -4.02 3.64 28.91
N VAL A 808 -3.37 4.71 28.48
CA VAL A 808 -3.96 5.70 27.56
C VAL A 808 -3.95 5.14 26.15
N SER A 809 -2.77 4.71 25.66
CA SER A 809 -2.60 4.19 24.30
C SER A 809 -3.52 3.00 24.02
N ILE A 810 -3.54 1.96 24.88
CA ILE A 810 -4.40 0.79 24.66
C ILE A 810 -5.90 1.13 24.64
N SER A 811 -6.31 2.12 25.43
CA SER A 811 -7.70 2.55 25.51
C SER A 811 -8.13 3.28 24.25
N ASN A 812 -7.25 4.12 23.70
CA ASN A 812 -7.50 4.85 22.46
C ASN A 812 -7.42 3.91 21.25
N CYS A 813 -6.40 3.05 21.14
CA CYS A 813 -6.27 2.10 20.03
C CYS A 813 -7.45 1.11 19.97
N MET A 814 -7.84 0.47 21.08
CA MET A 814 -9.00 -0.44 21.08
C MET A 814 -10.31 0.29 20.79
N ALA A 815 -10.46 1.55 21.25
CA ALA A 815 -11.62 2.37 20.90
C ALA A 815 -11.65 2.71 19.39
N ALA A 816 -10.49 2.97 18.76
CA ALA A 816 -10.38 3.22 17.34
C ALA A 816 -10.83 2.02 16.49
N CYS A 817 -10.34 0.82 16.83
CA CYS A 817 -10.76 -0.42 16.17
C CYS A 817 -12.27 -0.66 16.34
N THR A 818 -12.78 -0.47 17.57
CA THR A 818 -14.22 -0.66 17.87
C THR A 818 -15.10 0.33 17.12
N SER A 819 -14.65 1.58 16.93
CA SER A 819 -15.32 2.59 16.11
C SER A 819 -15.53 2.11 14.66
N VAL A 820 -14.49 1.53 14.06
CA VAL A 820 -14.54 0.98 12.69
C VAL A 820 -15.43 -0.26 12.62
N LEU A 821 -15.34 -1.18 13.60
CA LEU A 821 -16.25 -2.33 13.69
C LEU A 821 -17.72 -1.91 13.83
N LEU A 822 -17.98 -0.81 14.54
CA LEU A 822 -19.30 -0.18 14.67
C LEU A 822 -19.77 0.58 13.40
N GLY A 823 -18.91 0.72 12.39
CA GLY A 823 -19.25 1.33 11.10
C GLY A 823 -19.17 2.86 11.11
N ASP A 824 -18.40 3.45 12.01
CA ASP A 824 -17.95 4.83 11.85
C ASP A 824 -16.79 4.88 10.84
N PRO A 825 -16.53 6.03 10.16
CA PRO A 825 -15.44 6.14 9.20
C PRO A 825 -14.07 5.95 9.85
N CYS A 826 -13.06 5.58 9.04
CA CYS A 826 -11.67 5.71 9.44
C CYS A 826 -11.35 7.18 9.79
N PRO A 827 -10.55 7.45 10.84
CA PRO A 827 -10.00 8.77 11.07
C PRO A 827 -9.10 9.23 9.91
N HIS A 828 -8.79 10.53 9.84
CA HIS A 828 -7.84 11.05 8.86
C HIS A 828 -6.42 10.47 9.06
N TRP A 829 -5.73 10.18 7.95
CA TRP A 829 -4.42 9.55 7.90
C TRP A 829 -3.35 10.51 7.37
N ALA A 830 -2.34 10.82 8.19
CA ALA A 830 -1.18 11.59 7.77
C ALA A 830 -0.09 10.67 7.19
N TYR A 831 0.01 10.59 5.86
CA TYR A 831 0.98 9.71 5.20
C TYR A 831 2.43 10.00 5.56
N LYS A 832 3.20 8.92 5.74
CA LYS A 832 4.65 8.92 5.82
C LYS A 832 5.17 7.74 4.98
N PRO A 833 6.33 7.88 4.31
CA PRO A 833 7.02 6.74 3.70
C PRO A 833 7.51 5.76 4.78
N PRO A 834 7.34 4.42 4.63
CA PRO A 834 7.98 3.45 5.52
C PRO A 834 9.51 3.48 5.43
N LYS A 835 10.17 3.11 6.54
CA LYS A 835 11.63 3.00 6.65
C LYS A 835 12.22 1.89 5.77
N ASP A 836 13.45 2.09 5.30
CA ASP A 836 14.17 1.12 4.46
C ASP A 836 14.36 -0.25 5.13
N SER A 837 14.58 -0.31 6.45
CA SER A 837 14.69 -1.56 7.20
C SER A 837 13.38 -2.36 7.21
N ALA A 838 12.23 -1.67 7.26
CA ALA A 838 10.92 -2.27 7.12
C ALA A 838 10.64 -2.72 5.67
N VAL A 839 11.02 -1.91 4.68
CA VAL A 839 10.92 -2.27 3.26
C VAL A 839 11.71 -3.54 2.95
N ASN A 840 12.96 -3.63 3.42
CA ASN A 840 13.78 -4.83 3.29
C ASN A 840 13.12 -6.04 3.96
N SER A 841 12.49 -5.84 5.12
CA SER A 841 11.75 -6.89 5.83
C SER A 841 10.52 -7.35 5.01
N ILE A 842 9.72 -6.43 4.46
CA ILE A 842 8.59 -6.71 3.55
C ILE A 842 9.07 -7.49 2.31
N GLN A 843 10.16 -7.06 1.67
CA GLN A 843 10.70 -7.73 0.47
C GLN A 843 11.21 -9.14 0.77
N ASN A 844 11.83 -9.38 1.94
CA ASN A 844 12.24 -10.71 2.38
C ASN A 844 11.03 -11.65 2.58
N VAL A 845 9.94 -11.14 3.16
CA VAL A 845 8.69 -11.88 3.31
C VAL A 845 8.09 -12.20 1.96
N ILE A 846 7.93 -11.21 1.06
CA ILE A 846 7.38 -11.42 -0.28
C ILE A 846 8.22 -12.42 -1.08
N GLY A 847 9.55 -12.27 -1.08
CA GLY A 847 10.48 -13.18 -1.76
C GLY A 847 10.39 -14.63 -1.26
N THR A 848 9.98 -14.83 -0.01
CA THR A 848 9.74 -16.14 0.60
C THR A 848 8.34 -16.66 0.30
N GLN A 849 7.32 -15.84 0.50
CA GLN A 849 5.90 -16.22 0.50
C GLN A 849 5.29 -16.32 -0.91
N LYS A 850 5.85 -15.65 -1.92
CA LYS A 850 5.40 -15.76 -3.33
C LYS A 850 5.53 -17.15 -3.95
N LYS A 851 6.14 -18.10 -3.22
CA LYS A 851 6.18 -19.53 -3.56
C LYS A 851 4.85 -20.26 -3.25
N TYR A 852 4.09 -19.72 -2.31
CA TYR A 852 2.85 -20.29 -1.79
C TYR A 852 1.62 -19.44 -2.18
N TRP A 853 1.79 -18.13 -2.18
CA TRP A 853 0.74 -17.14 -2.44
C TRP A 853 1.00 -16.42 -3.76
N LYS A 854 0.14 -16.70 -4.74
CA LYS A 854 0.23 -16.15 -6.10
C LYS A 854 -0.02 -14.64 -6.14
N SER A 855 -0.72 -14.15 -5.13
CA SER A 855 -1.00 -12.74 -4.88
C SER A 855 0.24 -11.86 -4.70
N LEU A 856 1.41 -12.45 -4.43
CA LEU A 856 2.65 -11.73 -4.12
C LEU A 856 3.65 -11.65 -5.29
N LYS A 857 3.24 -11.99 -6.52
CA LYS A 857 4.17 -12.08 -7.67
C LYS A 857 4.67 -10.73 -8.23
N PHE A 858 4.16 -9.60 -7.74
CA PHE A 858 4.44 -8.26 -8.25
C PHE A 858 5.80 -7.68 -7.81
N ALA A 859 6.43 -8.19 -6.75
CA ALA A 859 7.77 -7.75 -6.34
C ALA A 859 8.86 -8.36 -7.22
N VAL A 860 9.26 -7.61 -8.25
CA VAL A 860 10.31 -7.91 -9.23
C VAL A 860 11.10 -6.64 -9.58
N GLY A 861 12.36 -6.77 -9.97
CA GLY A 861 13.13 -5.64 -10.47
C GLY A 861 12.54 -5.04 -11.75
N LEU A 862 12.50 -3.71 -11.82
CA LEU A 862 12.03 -2.96 -12.99
C LEU A 862 13.20 -2.37 -13.76
N PRO A 863 13.14 -2.29 -15.11
CA PRO A 863 14.13 -1.58 -15.91
C PRO A 863 14.15 -0.10 -15.53
N ASP A 864 15.34 0.44 -15.30
CA ASP A 864 15.52 1.87 -15.05
C ASP A 864 15.21 2.67 -16.34
N ILE A 865 14.31 3.64 -16.22
CA ILE A 865 13.88 4.56 -17.29
C ILE A 865 14.69 5.87 -17.29
N GLY A 866 15.88 5.86 -16.68
CA GLY A 866 16.77 7.00 -16.48
C GLY A 866 16.88 7.95 -17.69
N GLY A 867 16.22 9.11 -17.59
CA GLY A 867 16.24 10.14 -18.64
C GLY A 867 15.06 11.12 -18.66
N MET A 868 13.92 10.82 -18.02
CA MET A 868 12.70 11.65 -18.08
C MET A 868 12.30 12.37 -16.78
N GLY A 869 13.19 12.39 -15.78
CA GLY A 869 12.97 13.05 -14.50
C GLY A 869 13.03 14.57 -14.60
N ALA A 870 11.86 15.22 -14.65
CA ALA A 870 11.77 16.62 -14.26
C ALA A 870 12.18 16.73 -12.77
N LYS A 871 13.08 17.67 -12.43
CA LYS A 871 13.40 17.97 -11.03
C LYS A 871 12.19 18.66 -10.38
N VAL A 872 11.25 17.87 -9.84
CA VAL A 872 10.16 18.39 -9.02
C VAL A 872 10.77 19.07 -7.80
N LYS A 873 10.68 20.40 -7.74
CA LYS A 873 11.00 21.14 -6.52
C LYS A 873 9.91 20.84 -5.50
N VAL A 874 10.26 20.10 -4.45
CA VAL A 874 9.45 20.05 -3.24
C VAL A 874 9.42 21.47 -2.66
N ILE A 875 8.31 22.17 -2.85
CA ILE A 875 8.07 23.45 -2.17
C ILE A 875 7.73 23.11 -0.72
N SER A 876 8.68 23.36 0.17
CA SER A 876 8.40 23.42 1.61
C SER A 876 7.60 24.69 1.91
N ASP A 877 6.41 24.54 2.49
CA ASP A 877 5.60 25.67 2.97
C ASP A 877 6.33 26.40 4.12
N GLU A 878 7.07 27.46 3.80
CA GLU A 878 7.32 28.57 4.72
C GLU A 878 7.04 29.90 4.02
N THR A 879 6.29 30.76 4.71
CA THR A 879 5.77 32.03 4.19
C THR A 879 6.83 33.12 4.13
N ASP A 880 6.94 33.83 3.00
CA ASP A 880 6.80 35.30 3.04
C ASP A 880 6.57 35.91 1.65
N ALA A 881 5.73 36.95 1.61
CA ALA A 881 5.29 37.58 0.36
C ALA A 881 6.23 38.70 -0.10
N ILE A 882 6.84 38.57 -1.30
CA ILE A 882 7.46 39.69 -2.01
C ILE A 882 7.01 39.71 -3.48
N SER A 883 6.31 40.77 -3.85
CA SER A 883 5.92 41.08 -5.23
C SER A 883 7.11 41.56 -6.06
N VAL A 884 7.31 41.01 -7.28
CA VAL A 884 8.28 41.53 -8.26
C VAL A 884 7.60 41.74 -9.61
N GLN A 885 7.88 42.87 -10.25
CA GLN A 885 7.26 43.32 -11.49
C GLN A 885 7.85 42.61 -12.72
N ILE A 886 7.00 42.29 -13.70
CA ILE A 886 7.42 41.78 -15.01
C ILE A 886 8.05 42.93 -15.82
N GLY A 887 9.36 42.86 -16.03
CA GLY A 887 10.09 43.77 -16.92
C GLY A 887 10.20 43.18 -18.33
N THR A 888 9.43 43.70 -19.28
CA THR A 888 9.58 43.38 -20.71
C THR A 888 10.92 43.89 -21.26
N VAL A 889 11.69 43.02 -21.93
CA VAL A 889 12.79 43.43 -22.80
C VAL A 889 12.61 42.84 -24.19
N LEU A 890 12.22 43.71 -25.12
CA LEU A 890 12.27 43.46 -26.56
C LEU A 890 13.73 43.40 -27.02
N LYS A 891 14.05 42.48 -27.94
CA LYS A 891 15.11 42.70 -28.94
C LYS A 891 14.69 42.17 -30.30
N GLU A 892 14.52 43.09 -31.24
CA GLU A 892 14.43 42.85 -32.67
C GLU A 892 15.80 42.41 -33.23
N GLY A 893 15.82 41.65 -34.34
CA GLY A 893 17.03 41.07 -34.92
C GLY A 893 16.80 40.45 -36.31
N ASP A 894 16.50 41.32 -37.26
CA ASP A 894 16.03 41.12 -38.65
C ASP A 894 16.88 40.22 -39.59
N ASN A 895 16.24 39.73 -40.68
CA ASN A 895 16.76 39.16 -41.94
C ASN A 895 17.49 37.78 -41.94
N SER A 896 17.41 36.92 -42.98
CA SER A 896 16.54 36.86 -44.19
C SER A 896 16.79 35.56 -45.00
N GLN A 897 15.94 35.30 -46.01
CA GLN A 897 16.13 34.46 -47.22
C GLN A 897 15.94 32.92 -47.15
N GLU A 898 14.93 32.43 -47.89
CA GLU A 898 14.96 31.11 -48.56
C GLU A 898 16.10 31.08 -49.62
N PRO A 899 16.51 29.88 -50.10
CA PRO A 899 16.00 29.53 -51.43
C PRO A 899 15.68 28.04 -51.69
N LYS A 900 14.72 27.89 -52.60
CA LYS A 900 14.19 26.72 -53.33
C LYS A 900 15.23 25.83 -54.06
N GLY A 901 14.80 24.60 -54.34
CA GLY A 901 15.31 23.73 -55.43
C GLY A 901 16.18 22.57 -54.95
N LEU A 902 16.13 21.36 -55.53
CA LEU A 902 15.73 20.97 -56.88
C LEU A 902 15.01 19.61 -56.95
N THR A 903 14.30 19.41 -58.06
CA THR A 903 13.58 18.19 -58.47
C THR A 903 14.45 17.20 -59.26
N GLU A 904 13.85 16.06 -59.64
CA GLU A 904 14.25 15.13 -60.72
C GLU A 904 15.26 14.01 -60.32
N GLN A 905 15.18 12.77 -60.84
CA GLN A 905 14.29 12.19 -61.86
C GLN A 905 14.10 10.66 -61.70
N ARG A 906 13.07 10.12 -62.37
CA ARG A 906 12.68 8.68 -62.45
C ARG A 906 13.69 7.80 -63.20
N GLN A 907 13.64 6.48 -62.94
CA GLN A 907 13.35 5.40 -63.92
C GLN A 907 13.29 4.04 -63.16
N ASP A 908 12.17 3.30 -63.18
CA ASP A 908 11.76 2.27 -64.18
C ASP A 908 12.60 0.97 -64.05
N TYR A 909 12.11 -0.29 -64.05
CA TYR A 909 10.88 -0.93 -64.58
C TYR A 909 10.48 -2.22 -63.80
N ALA A 910 9.28 -2.74 -64.12
CA ALA A 910 8.89 -4.15 -64.24
C ALA A 910 8.06 -4.83 -63.12
N GLU A 911 6.88 -5.31 -63.54
CA GLU A 911 5.94 -6.19 -62.85
C GLU A 911 6.43 -7.66 -62.83
N VAL A 912 5.76 -8.54 -62.05
CA VAL A 912 5.16 -9.83 -62.54
C VAL A 912 4.47 -10.61 -61.39
N HIS A 913 3.15 -10.70 -61.48
CA HIS A 913 2.25 -11.84 -61.16
C HIS A 913 2.33 -12.73 -59.88
N THR A 914 1.27 -12.57 -59.07
CA THR A 914 0.27 -13.58 -58.62
C THR A 914 0.63 -14.82 -57.76
N SER A 915 0.10 -14.78 -56.51
CA SER A 915 -0.85 -15.74 -55.90
C SER A 915 -0.56 -17.26 -55.84
N LYS A 916 -0.58 -17.85 -54.62
CA LYS A 916 -1.70 -18.68 -54.08
C LYS A 916 -1.29 -19.55 -52.89
N ASP A 917 -2.23 -19.65 -51.95
CA ASP A 917 -2.65 -20.81 -51.16
C ASP A 917 -1.59 -21.78 -50.58
N MET A 918 -1.54 -21.87 -49.24
CA MET A 918 -1.60 -23.17 -48.55
C MET A 918 -2.07 -23.05 -47.09
N HIS A 919 -3.31 -23.49 -46.83
CA HIS A 919 -3.61 -24.15 -45.56
C HIS A 919 -3.00 -25.56 -45.59
N GLN A 920 -2.48 -26.08 -44.48
CA GLN A 920 -3.17 -27.14 -43.70
C GLN A 920 -2.30 -27.81 -42.62
N LEU A 921 -3.00 -28.13 -41.53
CA LEU A 921 -2.85 -29.29 -40.64
C LEU A 921 -1.71 -29.31 -39.59
N ALA A 922 -2.07 -29.99 -38.50
CA ALA A 922 -1.39 -30.04 -37.21
C ALA A 922 -0.96 -31.48 -36.85
N ASP A 923 -0.68 -31.69 -35.57
CA ASP A 923 -0.40 -32.95 -34.87
C ASP A 923 0.98 -33.59 -35.09
N HIS A 924 1.82 -33.61 -34.05
CA HIS A 924 2.04 -34.85 -33.27
C HIS A 924 2.91 -34.64 -31.98
N PHE A 925 2.37 -35.15 -30.86
CA PHE A 925 3.05 -35.80 -29.70
C PHE A 925 4.21 -35.14 -28.92
N GLN A 926 3.87 -34.74 -27.69
CA GLN A 926 4.27 -35.36 -26.41
C GLN A 926 5.66 -36.03 -26.22
N ASN A 927 6.24 -35.70 -25.05
CA ASN A 927 6.92 -36.56 -24.05
C ASN A 927 8.47 -36.71 -24.02
N ILE A 928 8.96 -36.65 -22.76
CA ILE A 928 10.16 -37.27 -22.13
C ILE A 928 11.36 -36.37 -21.74
N THR A 929 11.91 -36.75 -20.60
CA THR A 929 12.76 -36.08 -19.60
C THR A 929 14.23 -36.55 -19.59
N VAL A 930 15.13 -35.66 -19.11
CA VAL A 930 16.30 -35.91 -18.22
C VAL A 930 17.60 -36.57 -18.77
N GLY A 931 18.74 -35.96 -18.37
CA GLY A 931 20.13 -36.47 -18.39
C GLY A 931 20.93 -35.99 -19.61
N GLY A 932 22.18 -35.51 -19.55
CA GLY A 932 23.28 -35.36 -18.57
C GLY A 932 24.49 -34.83 -19.39
N GLU A 933 25.37 -33.95 -18.88
CA GLU A 933 26.72 -34.29 -18.35
C GLU A 933 27.58 -35.22 -19.27
N VAL A 934 28.86 -34.96 -19.63
CA VAL A 934 29.92 -34.02 -19.18
C VAL A 934 30.95 -33.82 -20.34
N ASP A 935 31.67 -32.69 -20.41
CA ASP A 935 33.14 -32.58 -20.64
C ASP A 935 33.54 -31.08 -20.66
N SER A 936 34.44 -30.51 -19.85
CA SER A 936 35.81 -30.88 -19.40
C SER A 936 36.84 -30.82 -20.55
N ALA A 937 37.96 -30.09 -20.53
CA ALA A 937 38.64 -29.19 -19.55
C ALA A 937 39.22 -27.95 -20.31
N SER A 938 40.01 -26.98 -19.80
CA SER A 938 40.99 -26.97 -18.69
C SER A 938 41.50 -25.56 -18.29
N ASN A 939 41.69 -25.35 -16.97
CA ASN A 939 42.82 -24.68 -16.28
C ASN A 939 43.31 -23.27 -16.72
N MET A 940 43.14 -22.23 -15.88
CA MET A 940 44.11 -21.68 -14.86
C MET A 940 45.07 -20.61 -15.42
N ALA A 941 45.48 -19.54 -14.71
CA ALA A 941 45.26 -19.10 -13.31
C ALA A 941 45.49 -17.57 -13.15
N ASP A 942 45.43 -17.08 -11.89
CA ASP A 942 45.82 -15.78 -11.32
C ASP A 942 44.95 -14.54 -11.67
N SER A 943 44.26 -13.87 -10.71
CA SER A 943 44.67 -13.12 -9.50
C SER A 943 45.17 -11.69 -9.82
N THR A 944 44.84 -10.59 -9.12
CA THR A 944 44.40 -10.34 -7.72
C THR A 944 43.66 -8.96 -7.56
N ASN A 945 42.86 -8.77 -6.48
CA ASN A 945 42.61 -7.58 -5.59
C ASN A 945 42.50 -6.11 -6.14
N THR A 946 41.98 -5.02 -5.50
CA THR A 946 41.12 -4.59 -4.34
C THR A 946 40.93 -3.03 -4.47
N GLY A 947 40.09 -2.24 -3.75
CA GLY A 947 39.06 -2.44 -2.70
C GLY A 947 38.69 -1.12 -1.94
N SER A 948 37.52 -1.09 -1.27
CA SER A 948 37.10 -0.33 -0.05
C SER A 948 37.58 1.12 0.34
N SER A 949 36.60 2.07 0.51
CA SER A 949 36.53 3.34 1.33
C SER A 949 37.67 4.42 1.34
N SER A 950 37.55 5.72 1.71
CA SER A 950 36.50 6.74 1.92
C SER A 950 37.16 8.03 2.55
N GLU A 951 36.75 9.27 2.19
CA GLU A 951 36.25 10.36 3.10
C GLU A 951 37.08 11.61 3.60
N GLY A 952 36.39 12.63 4.18
CA GLY A 952 36.86 13.79 5.04
C GLY A 952 37.44 15.11 4.48
N GLY A 953 37.30 16.31 5.13
CA GLY A 953 36.45 16.72 6.30
C GLY A 953 36.89 17.96 7.16
N ALA A 954 35.95 18.48 8.00
CA ALA A 954 36.11 19.22 9.31
C ALA A 954 36.57 20.73 9.38
N ALA A 955 36.40 21.52 10.48
CA ALA A 955 35.37 21.65 11.57
C ALA A 955 35.64 22.86 12.56
N GLY A 956 34.67 23.29 13.41
CA GLY A 956 34.86 24.10 14.67
C GLY A 956 34.07 25.44 14.79
N GLY A 957 33.81 26.08 15.97
CA GLY A 957 33.92 25.68 17.39
C GLY A 957 33.90 26.84 18.45
N ARG A 958 33.04 26.81 19.51
CA ARG A 958 33.14 27.59 20.80
C ARG A 958 32.53 26.81 21.99
N GLN A 959 32.99 27.04 23.22
CA GLN A 959 32.79 26.22 24.46
C GLN A 959 31.75 26.81 25.46
N LEU A 960 31.19 26.12 26.50
CA LEU A 960 31.41 24.80 27.12
C LEU A 960 30.19 24.34 28.00
N LYS A 961 29.82 23.06 27.94
CA LYS A 961 29.41 22.17 29.07
C LYS A 961 29.78 20.73 28.66
N GLU A 962 30.04 19.82 29.60
CA GLU A 962 30.57 18.49 29.28
C GLU A 962 29.54 17.60 28.57
N ASN A 963 29.64 17.53 27.24
CA ASN A 963 28.76 16.71 26.38
C ASN A 963 29.26 15.26 26.23
N SER A 964 28.33 14.37 25.90
CA SER A 964 28.56 12.93 25.65
C SER A 964 29.66 12.64 24.63
N SER A 965 29.88 13.53 23.67
CA SER A 965 30.93 13.44 22.64
C SER A 965 32.35 13.32 23.22
N MET A 966 32.66 13.97 24.34
CA MET A 966 33.98 13.84 25.01
C MET A 966 34.15 12.49 25.72
N LYS A 967 33.07 11.81 26.10
CA LYS A 967 33.11 10.42 26.57
C LYS A 967 33.24 9.44 25.41
N LEU A 968 32.62 9.72 24.27
CA LEU A 968 32.70 8.91 23.07
C LEU A 968 34.12 8.95 22.48
N LEU A 969 34.69 10.14 22.30
CA LEU A 969 36.08 10.34 21.82
C LEU A 969 37.11 9.58 22.67
N LYS A 970 37.06 9.71 23.99
CA LYS A 970 37.97 8.98 24.90
C LYS A 970 37.78 7.46 24.90
N LYS A 971 36.60 6.97 24.48
CA LYS A 971 36.33 5.54 24.32
C LYS A 971 36.87 5.04 22.97
N MET A 972 36.75 5.84 21.92
CA MET A 972 37.22 5.51 20.57
C MET A 972 38.74 5.65 20.40
N GLU A 973 39.39 6.61 21.10
CA GLU A 973 40.86 6.64 21.23
C GLU A 973 41.40 5.37 21.93
N ALA A 974 40.66 4.82 22.89
CA ALA A 974 41.00 3.55 23.54
C ALA A 974 40.69 2.30 22.68
N GLU A 975 39.94 2.47 21.58
CA GLU A 975 39.57 1.44 20.61
C GLU A 975 40.39 1.55 19.29
N GLY A 976 41.25 2.56 19.14
CA GLY A 976 42.27 2.64 18.07
C GLY A 976 41.77 3.14 16.70
N VAL A 977 40.70 3.94 16.66
CA VAL A 977 40.13 4.47 15.40
C VAL A 977 40.87 5.75 14.98
N GLU A 978 41.68 5.68 13.91
CA GLU A 978 42.56 6.80 13.51
C GLU A 978 41.90 7.91 12.67
N GLN A 979 40.81 7.63 11.94
CA GLN A 979 40.03 8.65 11.21
C GLN A 979 38.52 8.39 11.33
N MET A 980 37.73 9.45 11.47
CA MET A 980 36.26 9.40 11.58
C MET A 980 35.64 10.39 10.62
N TYR A 981 34.52 10.01 10.01
CA TYR A 981 33.71 10.96 9.26
C TYR A 981 32.24 10.51 9.11
N ALA A 982 31.41 11.35 8.48
CA ALA A 982 29.95 11.38 8.67
C ALA A 982 29.11 10.71 7.56
N VAL A 983 29.73 10.35 6.44
CA VAL A 983 29.11 9.74 5.25
C VAL A 983 30.25 9.00 4.57
N GLN A 984 30.14 7.69 4.29
CA GLN A 984 31.25 6.84 3.80
C GLN A 984 31.37 6.77 2.25
N PRO A 985 32.19 7.61 1.60
CA PRO A 985 32.46 7.58 0.18
C PRO A 985 33.34 6.44 -0.33
N LEU A 986 33.61 6.55 -1.62
CA LEU A 986 34.30 5.55 -2.39
C LEU A 986 35.84 5.71 -2.28
N PRO A 987 36.58 4.60 -2.28
CA PRO A 987 38.04 4.60 -2.44
C PRO A 987 38.46 4.73 -3.91
N TRP A 988 37.49 4.47 -4.78
CA TRP A 988 37.64 4.09 -6.18
C TRP A 988 36.45 4.74 -6.88
N CYS A 989 36.72 5.37 -8.00
CA CYS A 989 35.71 5.87 -8.92
C CYS A 989 36.45 5.88 -10.27
N PRO A 990 35.84 5.42 -11.38
CA PRO A 990 36.52 5.30 -12.68
C PRO A 990 37.18 6.61 -13.11
N HIS A 991 36.61 7.73 -12.69
CA HIS A 991 37.09 9.08 -12.95
C HIS A 991 38.45 9.45 -12.34
N LEU A 992 39.02 8.67 -11.40
CA LEU A 992 40.30 8.97 -10.75
C LEU A 992 41.48 9.09 -11.73
N GLU A 993 41.42 8.41 -12.88
CA GLU A 993 42.44 8.50 -13.94
C GLU A 993 42.55 9.90 -14.57
N HIS A 994 41.53 10.76 -14.39
CA HIS A 994 41.52 12.12 -14.92
C HIS A 994 42.24 13.13 -14.01
N VAL A 995 42.63 12.73 -12.79
CA VAL A 995 43.34 13.62 -11.85
C VAL A 995 44.75 13.92 -12.37
N THR A 996 45.07 15.19 -12.56
CA THR A 996 46.40 15.62 -13.04
C THR A 996 47.30 16.02 -11.86
N PRO A 997 48.65 15.97 -12.02
CA PRO A 997 49.56 16.34 -10.94
C PRO A 997 49.40 17.81 -10.49
N VAL A 998 49.53 18.04 -9.18
CA VAL A 998 49.41 19.38 -8.59
C VAL A 998 50.37 20.37 -9.28
N PRO A 999 49.92 21.58 -9.66
CA PRO A 999 50.77 22.56 -10.33
C PRO A 999 51.99 22.95 -9.48
N THR A 1000 53.12 23.23 -10.12
CA THR A 1000 54.37 23.63 -9.43
C THR A 1000 54.26 24.92 -8.62
N LYS A 1001 53.23 25.75 -8.88
CA LYS A 1001 52.86 26.93 -8.07
C LYS A 1001 52.13 26.59 -6.76
N GLY A 1002 51.77 25.32 -6.54
CA GLY A 1002 50.90 24.88 -5.45
C GLY A 1002 49.42 25.17 -5.71
N LEU A 1003 48.61 24.95 -4.67
CA LEU A 1003 47.22 25.41 -4.60
C LEU A 1003 47.14 26.60 -3.64
N ASN A 1004 46.20 27.51 -3.87
CA ASN A 1004 45.86 28.57 -2.92
C ASN A 1004 44.37 28.45 -2.57
N THR A 1005 44.06 28.01 -1.36
CA THR A 1005 42.67 27.81 -0.90
C THR A 1005 41.90 29.13 -0.71
N SER A 1006 42.55 30.28 -0.88
CA SER A 1006 41.92 31.62 -0.89
C SER A 1006 41.67 32.15 -2.30
N ASP A 1007 41.94 31.38 -3.37
CA ASP A 1007 41.66 31.83 -4.74
C ASP A 1007 40.15 32.02 -4.95
N PRO A 1008 39.71 33.13 -5.58
CA PRO A 1008 38.31 33.38 -5.89
C PRO A 1008 37.82 32.50 -7.05
N CYS A 1009 36.50 32.37 -7.17
CA CYS A 1009 35.86 31.78 -8.34
C CYS A 1009 36.19 32.60 -9.60
N GLU A 1010 36.72 31.96 -10.64
CA GLU A 1010 37.20 32.64 -11.86
C GLU A 1010 36.08 33.36 -12.64
N GLU A 1011 34.83 32.90 -12.59
CA GLU A 1011 33.69 33.59 -13.23
C GLU A 1011 33.13 34.77 -12.41
N CYS A 1012 32.85 34.55 -11.11
CA CYS A 1012 32.06 35.50 -10.31
C CYS A 1012 32.80 36.18 -9.15
N GLY A 1013 34.06 35.86 -8.92
CA GLY A 1013 34.89 36.48 -7.87
C GLY A 1013 34.55 36.09 -6.43
N ASN A 1014 33.61 35.15 -6.20
CA ASN A 1014 33.26 34.68 -4.86
C ASN A 1014 34.46 33.99 -4.17
N VAL A 1015 34.60 34.13 -2.85
CA VAL A 1015 35.71 33.60 -2.01
C VAL A 1015 35.25 32.69 -0.88
N GLY A 1016 33.97 32.28 -0.87
CA GLY A 1016 33.36 31.42 0.14
C GLY A 1016 33.54 29.93 -0.18
N GLU A 1017 32.45 29.24 -0.55
CA GLU A 1017 32.48 27.82 -0.89
C GLU A 1017 33.05 27.57 -2.30
N ASN A 1018 34.35 27.80 -2.45
CA ASN A 1018 35.07 27.50 -3.69
C ASN A 1018 35.61 26.07 -3.71
N TRP A 1019 35.67 25.55 -4.92
CA TRP A 1019 36.18 24.23 -5.25
C TRP A 1019 37.26 24.41 -6.32
N VAL A 1020 38.23 23.50 -6.37
CA VAL A 1020 39.25 23.42 -7.42
C VAL A 1020 39.07 22.14 -8.23
N CYS A 1021 39.11 22.26 -9.56
CA CYS A 1021 39.08 21.12 -10.46
C CYS A 1021 40.40 20.35 -10.40
N LEU A 1022 40.38 19.05 -10.10
CA LEU A 1022 41.60 18.23 -10.03
C LEU A 1022 42.11 17.76 -11.41
N VAL A 1023 41.43 18.15 -12.49
CA VAL A 1023 41.86 17.89 -13.88
C VAL A 1023 42.62 19.09 -14.46
N CYS A 1024 42.10 20.32 -14.29
CA CYS A 1024 42.67 21.53 -14.90
C CYS A 1024 43.10 22.62 -13.89
N TYR A 1025 42.86 22.43 -12.59
CA TYR A 1025 43.21 23.34 -11.50
C TYR A 1025 42.64 24.77 -11.60
N LYS A 1026 41.53 24.93 -12.32
CA LYS A 1026 40.68 26.13 -12.21
C LYS A 1026 39.84 26.13 -10.93
N VAL A 1027 39.53 27.32 -10.43
CA VAL A 1027 38.77 27.53 -9.19
C VAL A 1027 37.39 28.12 -9.50
N TYR A 1028 36.34 27.44 -9.04
CA TYR A 1028 34.96 27.86 -9.25
C TYR A 1028 34.12 27.67 -7.98
N CYS A 1029 33.06 28.46 -7.82
CA CYS A 1029 32.17 28.34 -6.66
C CYS A 1029 31.28 27.08 -6.75
N GLY A 1030 30.98 26.50 -5.59
CA GLY A 1030 30.24 25.25 -5.46
C GLY A 1030 28.75 25.33 -5.81
N ARG A 1031 28.10 24.16 -5.70
CA ARG A 1031 26.69 23.91 -6.05
C ARG A 1031 25.73 24.86 -5.31
N TYR A 1032 26.02 25.24 -4.07
CA TYR A 1032 25.14 26.11 -3.26
C TYR A 1032 25.42 27.62 -3.39
N VAL A 1033 26.26 28.04 -4.34
CA VAL A 1033 26.64 29.44 -4.55
C VAL A 1033 26.08 29.98 -5.87
N ASN A 1034 26.74 29.69 -6.99
CA ASN A 1034 26.30 30.03 -8.36
C ASN A 1034 26.59 28.87 -9.34
N GLU A 1035 26.79 27.66 -8.82
CA GLU A 1035 26.98 26.42 -9.61
C GLU A 1035 28.13 26.39 -10.63
N HIS A 1036 29.00 27.40 -10.72
CA HIS A 1036 30.08 27.47 -11.73
C HIS A 1036 30.99 26.23 -11.77
N MET A 1037 31.24 25.54 -10.64
CA MET A 1037 32.01 24.28 -10.67
C MET A 1037 31.21 23.09 -11.26
N VAL A 1038 29.88 23.10 -11.13
CA VAL A 1038 28.98 22.13 -11.79
C VAL A 1038 28.93 22.41 -13.29
N ILE A 1039 28.76 23.68 -13.67
CA ILE A 1039 28.79 24.13 -15.08
C ILE A 1039 30.13 23.74 -15.72
N HIS A 1040 31.26 23.98 -15.03
CA HIS A 1040 32.59 23.58 -15.51
C HIS A 1040 32.71 22.06 -15.74
N TRP A 1041 32.11 21.24 -14.88
CA TRP A 1041 32.02 19.79 -15.11
C TRP A 1041 31.20 19.49 -16.37
N GLU A 1042 30.00 20.08 -16.50
CA GLU A 1042 29.09 19.84 -17.62
C GLU A 1042 29.67 20.29 -18.97
N THR A 1043 30.50 21.34 -19.01
CA THR A 1043 31.11 21.84 -20.25
C THR A 1043 32.44 21.19 -20.61
N GLU A 1044 33.31 20.91 -19.64
CA GLU A 1044 34.67 20.41 -19.89
C GLU A 1044 34.83 18.90 -19.62
N ASN A 1045 33.79 18.24 -19.09
CA ASN A 1045 33.82 16.85 -18.65
C ASN A 1045 35.00 16.53 -17.71
N HIS A 1046 35.25 17.44 -16.74
CA HIS A 1046 36.23 17.30 -15.67
C HIS A 1046 35.58 16.81 -14.34
N PRO A 1047 35.59 15.50 -14.03
CA PRO A 1047 34.66 14.90 -13.07
C PRO A 1047 35.01 15.07 -11.59
N ILE A 1048 36.25 15.41 -11.24
CA ILE A 1048 36.75 15.36 -9.85
C ILE A 1048 37.17 16.75 -9.37
N VAL A 1049 36.64 17.14 -8.22
CA VAL A 1049 36.80 18.48 -7.63
C VAL A 1049 37.09 18.42 -6.14
N LEU A 1050 37.96 19.29 -5.65
CA LEU A 1050 38.32 19.40 -4.23
C LEU A 1050 37.73 20.67 -3.62
N SER A 1051 37.01 20.54 -2.52
CA SER A 1051 36.44 21.64 -1.74
C SER A 1051 37.53 22.38 -0.98
N TYR A 1052 37.64 23.70 -1.13
CA TYR A 1052 38.49 24.51 -0.26
C TYR A 1052 37.85 24.78 1.12
N ALA A 1053 36.55 24.52 1.28
CA ALA A 1053 35.82 24.74 2.54
C ALA A 1053 36.14 23.68 3.61
N ASP A 1054 36.30 22.42 3.23
CA ASP A 1054 36.49 21.27 4.15
C ASP A 1054 37.47 20.20 3.62
N LEU A 1055 38.16 20.45 2.50
CA LEU A 1055 39.12 19.54 1.86
C LEU A 1055 38.55 18.16 1.46
N SER A 1056 37.22 18.03 1.46
CA SER A 1056 36.52 16.91 0.86
C SER A 1056 36.72 16.92 -0.66
N VAL A 1057 36.67 15.74 -1.28
CA VAL A 1057 36.76 15.62 -2.74
C VAL A 1057 35.49 14.96 -3.23
N TRP A 1058 34.85 15.57 -4.21
CA TRP A 1058 33.61 15.10 -4.84
C TRP A 1058 33.90 14.64 -6.25
N CYS A 1059 33.20 13.61 -6.71
CA CYS A 1059 33.15 13.27 -8.11
C CYS A 1059 31.73 13.42 -8.66
N TYR A 1060 31.54 14.37 -9.59
CA TYR A 1060 30.23 14.60 -10.21
C TYR A 1060 29.76 13.40 -11.05
N GLY A 1061 30.67 12.70 -11.73
CA GLY A 1061 30.34 11.49 -12.49
C GLY A 1061 30.03 10.25 -11.63
N CYS A 1062 30.34 10.27 -10.33
CA CYS A 1062 29.98 9.21 -9.37
C CYS A 1062 28.90 9.69 -8.35
N ASP A 1063 28.47 10.97 -8.43
CA ASP A 1063 27.68 11.76 -7.45
C ASP A 1063 27.92 11.35 -5.97
N ASN A 1064 29.21 11.23 -5.61
CA ASN A 1064 29.65 10.79 -4.29
C ASN A 1064 30.98 11.47 -3.93
N TYR A 1065 31.31 11.54 -2.64
CA TYR A 1065 32.65 11.91 -2.21
C TYR A 1065 33.66 10.80 -2.62
N VAL A 1066 34.96 11.12 -2.61
CA VAL A 1066 36.05 10.18 -2.95
C VAL A 1066 37.26 10.42 -2.04
N HIS A 1067 37.99 9.36 -1.70
CA HIS A 1067 39.31 9.43 -1.07
C HIS A 1067 40.18 8.30 -1.60
N ASN A 1068 41.32 8.65 -2.14
CA ASN A 1068 42.26 7.71 -2.76
C ASN A 1068 43.66 8.30 -2.70
N ASP A 1069 44.69 7.47 -2.73
CA ASP A 1069 46.09 7.91 -2.75
C ASP A 1069 46.40 8.88 -3.90
N ILE A 1070 45.74 8.73 -5.05
CA ILE A 1070 45.87 9.61 -6.23
C ILE A 1070 45.55 11.08 -5.91
N ILE A 1071 44.57 11.33 -5.02
CA ILE A 1071 44.16 12.70 -4.65
C ILE A 1071 44.87 13.24 -3.40
N GLN A 1072 45.65 12.40 -2.68
CA GLN A 1072 46.38 12.84 -1.49
C GLN A 1072 47.38 13.98 -1.74
N PRO A 1073 48.14 14.03 -2.86
CA PRO A 1073 49.00 15.18 -3.16
C PRO A 1073 48.21 16.50 -3.25
N ALA A 1074 46.98 16.47 -3.81
CA ALA A 1074 46.12 17.64 -3.90
C ALA A 1074 45.51 18.01 -2.55
N LYS A 1075 45.02 17.03 -1.76
CA LYS A 1075 44.57 17.26 -0.38
C LYS A 1075 45.69 17.84 0.50
N ALA A 1076 46.90 17.29 0.44
CA ALA A 1076 48.05 17.78 1.19
C ALA A 1076 48.48 19.20 0.76
N ALA A 1077 48.50 19.50 -0.55
CA ALA A 1077 48.79 20.85 -1.04
C ALA A 1077 47.74 21.88 -0.58
N ALA A 1078 46.46 21.53 -0.62
CA ALA A 1078 45.38 22.37 -0.12
C ALA A 1078 45.43 22.53 1.42
N HIS A 1079 45.75 21.46 2.17
CA HIS A 1079 45.93 21.51 3.62
C HIS A 1079 47.08 22.45 4.03
N ILE A 1080 48.25 22.32 3.39
CA ILE A 1080 49.39 23.21 3.62
C ILE A 1080 49.02 24.65 3.28
N SER A 1081 48.31 24.90 2.18
CA SER A 1081 47.82 26.25 1.83
C SER A 1081 46.83 26.81 2.86
N LYS A 1082 45.98 25.98 3.48
CA LYS A 1082 44.89 26.43 4.34
C LYS A 1082 45.30 26.61 5.80
N PHE A 1083 46.12 25.70 6.31
CA PHE A 1083 46.49 25.62 7.72
C PHE A 1083 47.97 25.92 7.98
N ASN A 1084 48.79 26.06 6.92
CA ASN A 1084 50.23 26.31 7.01
C ASN A 1084 51.01 25.21 7.77
N GLU A 1085 50.50 23.98 7.72
CA GLU A 1085 51.08 22.77 8.31
C GLU A 1085 50.76 21.53 7.44
N PRO A 1086 51.58 20.45 7.50
CA PRO A 1086 51.31 19.22 6.76
C PRO A 1086 50.01 18.55 7.24
N LEU A 1087 49.35 17.82 6.33
CA LEU A 1087 48.15 17.04 6.64
C LEU A 1087 48.46 15.98 7.72
N PRO A 1088 47.74 15.94 8.85
CA PRO A 1088 47.97 14.94 9.89
C PRO A 1088 47.68 13.51 9.40
N GLY A 1089 48.54 12.55 9.73
CA GLY A 1089 48.35 11.14 9.38
C GLY A 1089 48.91 10.70 8.02
N ILE A 1090 49.89 11.44 7.48
CA ILE A 1090 50.78 10.97 6.38
C ILE A 1090 52.01 10.28 6.97
#